data_AF-A0A517SAA3-F1
#
_entry.id   AF-A0A517SAA3-F1
#
_cell.length_a   1.000
_cell.length_b   1.000
_cell.length_c   1.000
_cell.angle_alpha   90.00
_cell.angle_beta   90.00
_cell.angle_gamma   90.00
#
_symmetry.space_group_name_H-M   'P 1'
#
loop_
_entity.id
_entity.type
_entity.pdbx_description
1 polymer ?
#
loop_
_entity_poly.entity_id
_entity_poly.type
_entity_poly.pdbx_seq_one_letter_code
_entity_poly.pdbx_strand_id
1 'polypeptide(L)'
;MSTWKLCVAALGLTVLLQGNADAAAPVEITELRVMPEQIRLQGARDEKRFVVQARLSDGSTRDVTSAAKFSVKNTSIATLVGTVVTPAADGTTELAVTHEGRTVRATIDVEAASDVTPLSFRNDILPILTKTGCNAGRCHGAGSGKDGFRLSLYGFDPQGDHYRLTREFSGRRIDLASPENCLLVAKATGAVDHTGGQCIVEGSFEHEQLLAWLKNGAPNDNRETPVPTGITVFPRQAVFAKAGEKQGLVVIAMYSDGTQRDVTDLAVFLSNNDAAATVSEQGIATSTGPGNAFILARFDQFTEGAALTTRPGTEYPGFDLKPQNEIDRHVFARWNDMHIVPSDLCSDEVFLRRATLDLTGLLPTPEKWATFLADTSSDKRSHLVDELIETRDFQDMWIMRWAELLQIRTSNGISRKGLHLYDQWLRERVHAGETIDKIVAEALSATGGTFENPASSYFQTETTPQLLAENAAQAFLGTRIQCAQCHNHPFDRWTMDDYYGFAEFFAQVGYKQAQDPREITVFNAGMGSLKHPVDGRDVVLRHLGGEPPAVKPGEDYRKVLAEWLASPENPSFSRNVANVVWAHFLGVGVVEPVDDFRVSNPPSNPALLDHIGRKLAGDRFNIRPLVREICNSRTYQLASTRNASNAWDMRNFSHARIRRLRAEVLLDCLNQVTATTERLPGLPAGGRAIEVADGQVPNYFLTTFGRSDRATACTCEVQKTSPTLSQALHLINGEATSGKIAQGKVIERLITTNPDSVAIVTALYERCLGRAPRPEEQSAIQAKLASSEDAITALTDLFWALLNSNEFVFNH
;
A
#
# COMPACT_ATOMS: atom_id res chain seq x y z
N MET A 1 -55.55 68.61 24.85
CA MET A 1 -55.14 68.09 23.51
C MET A 1 -53.89 68.80 23.00
N SER A 2 -52.89 68.85 23.87
CA SER A 2 -51.52 69.32 23.66
C SER A 2 -50.69 68.45 24.61
N THR A 3 -49.59 67.87 24.12
CA THR A 3 -48.44 67.30 24.86
C THR A 3 -47.69 66.31 23.96
N TRP A 4 -46.38 66.06 24.03
CA TRP A 4 -45.16 66.86 24.12
C TRP A 4 -43.98 65.87 23.91
N LYS A 5 -42.81 66.37 23.47
CA LYS A 5 -41.43 65.81 23.48
C LYS A 5 -40.96 65.04 22.22
N LEU A 6 -39.92 65.45 21.47
CA LEU A 6 -38.49 65.82 21.69
C LEU A 6 -37.51 64.63 21.77
N CYS A 7 -36.69 64.44 20.73
CA CYS A 7 -35.23 64.68 20.69
C CYS A 7 -34.55 63.95 19.51
N VAL A 8 -33.79 64.69 18.69
CA VAL A 8 -32.96 64.20 17.58
C VAL A 8 -31.56 64.83 17.69
N ALA A 9 -30.55 64.00 17.37
CA ALA A 9 -29.17 64.30 16.99
C ALA A 9 -28.15 64.78 18.05
N ALA A 10 -27.27 63.84 18.44
CA ALA A 10 -25.80 64.05 18.52
C ALA A 10 -25.13 62.69 18.79
N LEU A 11 -24.27 62.20 17.88
CA LEU A 11 -23.25 61.18 18.19
C LEU A 11 -22.21 61.10 17.07
N GLY A 12 -21.06 61.73 17.34
CA GLY A 12 -19.78 61.46 16.69
C GLY A 12 -18.75 61.17 17.79
N LEU A 13 -17.73 60.38 17.44
CA LEU A 13 -16.63 59.84 18.28
C LEU A 13 -16.94 58.58 19.12
N THR A 14 -16.68 57.42 18.52
CA THR A 14 -16.00 56.30 19.21
C THR A 14 -15.14 55.56 18.19
N VAL A 15 -13.83 55.72 18.33
CA VAL A 15 -12.79 55.06 17.53
C VAL A 15 -12.61 53.62 18.04
N LEU A 16 -12.65 52.71 17.07
CA LEU A 16 -12.12 51.34 17.01
C LEU A 16 -11.24 50.87 18.19
N LEU A 17 -11.79 49.98 19.01
CA LEU A 17 -11.05 48.89 19.65
C LEU A 17 -11.48 47.59 18.94
N GLN A 18 -10.98 47.39 17.73
CA GLN A 18 -10.92 46.04 17.16
C GLN A 18 -9.79 45.32 17.88
N GLY A 19 -10.12 44.21 18.56
CA GLY A 19 -9.13 43.30 19.10
C GLY A 19 -8.17 42.91 17.98
N ASN A 20 -6.87 43.07 18.25
CA ASN A 20 -5.84 42.48 17.42
C ASN A 20 -6.18 41.00 17.27
N ALA A 21 -6.45 40.57 16.05
CA ALA A 21 -6.26 39.18 15.69
C ALA A 21 -4.83 38.83 16.12
N ASP A 22 -4.68 37.83 16.98
CA ASP A 22 -3.36 37.29 17.33
C ASP A 22 -2.64 36.95 16.02
N ALA A 23 -1.68 37.80 15.65
CA ALA A 23 -0.78 37.49 14.56
C ALA A 23 -0.06 36.22 14.98
N ALA A 24 -0.28 35.13 14.24
CA ALA A 24 0.40 33.86 14.48
C ALA A 24 1.89 34.13 14.67
N ALA A 25 2.48 33.56 15.72
CA ALA A 25 3.90 33.73 16.03
C ALA A 25 4.75 33.48 14.76
N PRO A 26 5.80 34.27 14.51
CA PRO A 26 6.63 34.10 13.34
C PRO A 26 7.17 32.66 13.28
N VAL A 27 7.04 32.05 12.09
CA VAL A 27 7.55 30.69 11.84
C VAL A 27 9.08 30.76 11.75
N GLU A 28 9.75 30.40 12.83
CA GLU A 28 11.21 30.44 12.95
C GLU A 28 11.85 29.09 12.58
N ILE A 29 13.10 29.14 12.13
CA ILE A 29 13.91 27.92 11.94
C ILE A 29 14.20 27.31 13.31
N THR A 30 13.86 26.03 13.49
CA THR A 30 14.16 25.23 14.69
C THR A 30 15.37 24.34 14.51
N GLU A 31 15.70 23.96 13.27
CA GLU A 31 16.80 23.07 12.94
C GLU A 31 17.35 23.39 11.53
N LEU A 32 18.67 23.28 11.34
CA LEU A 32 19.32 23.42 10.04
C LEU A 32 20.16 22.16 9.78
N ARG A 33 19.93 21.49 8.64
CA ARG A 33 20.63 20.26 8.26
C ARG A 33 21.34 20.44 6.93
N VAL A 34 22.59 20.00 6.86
CA VAL A 34 23.33 19.80 5.61
C VAL A 34 23.39 18.30 5.34
N MET A 35 23.07 17.90 4.12
CA MET A 35 22.99 16.48 3.75
C MET A 35 23.74 16.24 2.43
N PRO A 36 24.58 15.19 2.34
CA PRO A 36 24.94 14.27 3.43
C PRO A 36 25.77 14.97 4.54
N GLU A 37 25.70 14.44 5.77
CA GLU A 37 26.44 14.98 6.94
C GLU A 37 27.96 14.70 6.85
N GLN A 38 28.35 13.69 6.08
CA GLN A 38 29.72 13.34 5.74
C GLN A 38 29.86 13.23 4.22
N ILE A 39 30.83 13.96 3.66
CA ILE A 39 31.18 13.96 2.24
C ILE A 39 32.52 13.24 2.10
N ARG A 40 32.53 12.03 1.53
CA ARG A 40 33.76 11.27 1.26
C ARG A 40 34.09 11.36 -0.23
N LEU A 41 35.22 11.94 -0.60
CA LEU A 41 35.67 12.05 -1.98
C LEU A 41 36.82 11.08 -2.24
N GLN A 42 36.76 10.32 -3.32
CA GLN A 42 37.82 9.38 -3.68
C GLN A 42 38.17 9.40 -5.17
N GLY A 43 39.42 9.74 -5.47
CA GLY A 43 39.90 9.87 -6.84
C GLY A 43 39.72 11.28 -7.41
N ALA A 44 40.57 11.66 -8.36
CA ALA A 44 40.64 13.01 -8.93
C ALA A 44 39.38 13.49 -9.66
N ARG A 45 38.48 12.58 -10.04
CA ARG A 45 37.24 12.89 -10.78
C ARG A 45 35.99 12.89 -9.90
N ASP A 46 36.11 12.61 -8.61
CA ASP A 46 34.95 12.52 -7.74
C ASP A 46 34.38 13.91 -7.45
N GLU A 47 33.06 13.99 -7.42
CA GLU A 47 32.33 15.21 -7.12
C GLU A 47 31.12 14.87 -6.28
N LYS A 48 30.81 15.72 -5.29
CA LYS A 48 29.67 15.50 -4.40
C LYS A 48 28.89 16.77 -4.15
N ARG A 49 27.59 16.66 -4.34
CA ARG A 49 26.63 17.70 -3.99
C ARG A 49 26.15 17.54 -2.56
N PHE A 50 25.78 18.67 -1.98
CA PHE A 50 25.01 18.72 -0.75
C PHE A 50 23.76 19.58 -0.93
N VAL A 51 22.76 19.30 -0.10
CA VAL A 51 21.53 20.10 0.05
C VAL A 51 21.39 20.55 1.50
N VAL A 52 20.77 21.72 1.68
CA VAL A 52 20.54 22.32 3.00
C VAL A 52 19.05 22.45 3.22
N GLN A 53 18.54 21.80 4.26
CA GLN A 53 17.14 21.84 4.64
C GLN A 53 16.99 22.49 6.02
N ALA A 54 16.10 23.47 6.13
CA ALA A 54 15.68 24.05 7.39
C ALA A 54 14.37 23.41 7.83
N ARG A 55 14.28 23.00 9.10
CA ARG A 55 13.01 22.66 9.76
C ARG A 55 12.50 23.87 10.52
N LEU A 56 11.20 24.11 10.43
CA LEU A 56 10.55 25.26 11.03
C LEU A 56 9.79 24.90 12.31
N SER A 57 9.35 25.91 13.06
CA SER A 57 8.61 25.74 14.32
C SER A 57 7.22 25.13 14.13
N ASP A 58 6.62 25.25 12.95
CA ASP A 58 5.35 24.62 12.56
C ASP A 58 5.53 23.17 12.02
N GLY A 59 6.75 22.64 12.09
CA GLY A 59 7.10 21.31 11.62
C GLY A 59 7.32 21.18 10.12
N SER A 60 7.04 22.22 9.32
CA SER A 60 7.35 22.22 7.89
C SER A 60 8.86 22.33 7.65
N THR A 61 9.28 22.05 6.42
CA THR A 61 10.68 22.09 5.97
C THR A 61 10.82 22.99 4.76
N ARG A 62 11.95 23.68 4.63
CA ARG A 62 12.31 24.48 3.46
C ARG A 62 13.69 24.12 2.96
N ASP A 63 13.82 24.00 1.65
CA ASP A 63 15.13 24.00 1.00
C ASP A 63 15.71 25.42 1.07
N VAL A 64 16.84 25.55 1.76
CA VAL A 64 17.55 26.82 1.93
C VAL A 64 18.93 26.77 1.26
N THR A 65 19.19 25.78 0.41
CA THR A 65 20.50 25.54 -0.22
C THR A 65 21.01 26.78 -0.96
N SER A 66 20.16 27.43 -1.75
CA SER A 66 20.52 28.64 -2.52
C SER A 66 20.60 29.91 -1.66
N ALA A 67 19.99 29.92 -0.48
CA ALA A 67 19.97 31.06 0.43
C ALA A 67 21.00 30.95 1.56
N ALA A 68 21.58 29.77 1.78
CA ALA A 68 22.62 29.53 2.77
C ALA A 68 23.99 30.03 2.29
N LYS A 69 24.82 30.46 3.24
CA LYS A 69 26.24 30.78 3.00
C LYS A 69 27.09 29.59 3.38
N PHE A 70 27.99 29.15 2.51
CA PHE A 70 28.85 28.01 2.78
C PHE A 70 30.32 28.29 2.44
N SER A 71 31.21 27.63 3.19
CA SER A 71 32.67 27.74 3.01
C SER A 71 33.36 26.44 3.44
N VAL A 72 34.39 26.04 2.70
CA VAL A 72 35.30 24.96 3.09
C VAL A 72 36.41 25.54 3.96
N LYS A 73 36.64 24.94 5.14
CA LYS A 73 37.60 25.43 6.14
C LYS A 73 39.05 25.42 5.63
N ASN A 74 39.45 24.33 4.96
CA ASN A 74 40.74 24.22 4.29
C ASN A 74 40.55 23.88 2.81
N THR A 75 40.72 24.89 1.94
CA THR A 75 40.55 24.76 0.48
C THR A 75 41.71 24.06 -0.20
N SER A 76 42.81 23.77 0.49
CA SER A 76 43.90 22.96 -0.06
C SER A 76 43.56 21.47 -0.12
N ILE A 77 42.56 21.03 0.66
CA ILE A 77 42.11 19.63 0.73
C ILE A 77 40.93 19.40 -0.22
N ALA A 78 39.94 20.30 -0.22
CA ALA A 78 38.78 20.22 -1.11
C ALA A 78 38.38 21.61 -1.61
N THR A 79 37.93 21.68 -2.86
CA THR A 79 37.38 22.89 -3.47
C THR A 79 35.86 22.84 -3.54
N LEU A 80 35.23 24.01 -3.55
CA LEU A 80 33.77 24.15 -3.58
C LEU A 80 33.36 25.12 -4.69
N VAL A 81 32.54 24.64 -5.62
CA VAL A 81 31.95 25.43 -6.71
C VAL A 81 30.43 25.25 -6.66
N GLY A 82 29.71 26.33 -6.34
CA GLY A 82 28.28 26.22 -6.06
C GLY A 82 28.04 25.27 -4.89
N THR A 83 27.28 24.19 -5.10
CA THR A 83 27.02 23.14 -4.09
C THR A 83 27.88 21.89 -4.29
N VAL A 84 28.81 21.91 -5.25
CA VAL A 84 29.64 20.76 -5.62
C VAL A 84 31.00 20.86 -4.93
N VAL A 85 31.34 19.84 -4.15
CA VAL A 85 32.66 19.66 -3.52
C VAL A 85 33.49 18.71 -4.38
N THR A 86 34.74 19.10 -4.67
CA THR A 86 35.70 18.32 -5.44
C THR A 86 37.03 18.17 -4.70
N PRO A 87 37.79 17.09 -4.93
CA PRO A 87 39.05 16.82 -4.23
C PRO A 87 40.18 17.74 -4.74
N ALA A 88 41.05 18.17 -3.82
CA ALA A 88 42.27 18.93 -4.14
C ALA A 88 43.54 18.27 -3.59
N ALA A 89 43.49 17.72 -2.37
CA ALA A 89 44.56 16.91 -1.78
C ALA A 89 43.99 15.99 -0.70
N ASP A 90 44.69 14.90 -0.39
CA ASP A 90 44.28 13.95 0.64
C ASP A 90 44.22 14.61 2.03
N GLY A 91 43.21 14.22 2.82
CA GLY A 91 43.03 14.68 4.19
C GLY A 91 41.57 14.97 4.54
N THR A 92 41.36 15.51 5.74
CA THR A 92 40.04 15.86 6.26
C THR A 92 39.89 17.38 6.43
N THR A 93 38.75 17.92 6.03
CA THR A 93 38.35 19.31 6.21
C THR A 93 36.87 19.39 6.58
N GLU A 94 36.32 20.60 6.70
CA GLU A 94 34.93 20.82 7.09
C GLU A 94 34.24 21.76 6.10
N LEU A 95 32.99 21.43 5.76
CA LEU A 95 32.03 22.34 5.15
C LEU A 95 31.24 23.04 6.25
N ALA A 96 31.37 24.35 6.38
CA ALA A 96 30.53 25.15 7.27
C ALA A 96 29.39 25.78 6.47
N VAL A 97 28.14 25.55 6.89
CA VAL A 97 26.92 26.09 6.28
C VAL A 97 26.20 26.97 7.29
N THR A 98 25.91 28.22 6.93
CA THR A 98 25.23 29.19 7.79
C THR A 98 24.00 29.79 7.12
N HIS A 99 22.87 29.78 7.82
CA HIS A 99 21.63 30.40 7.38
C HIS A 99 20.86 30.97 8.58
N GLU A 100 20.39 32.22 8.48
CA GLU A 100 19.65 32.94 9.54
C GLU A 100 20.24 32.80 10.96
N GLY A 101 21.56 32.98 11.08
CA GLY A 101 22.27 32.94 12.37
C GLY A 101 22.55 31.55 12.94
N ARG A 102 22.09 30.48 12.27
CA ARG A 102 22.41 29.09 12.62
C ARG A 102 23.53 28.56 11.72
N THR A 103 24.49 27.85 12.31
CA THR A 103 25.58 27.20 11.60
C THR A 103 25.58 25.70 11.84
N VAL A 104 25.65 24.93 10.77
CA VAL A 104 25.84 23.48 10.78
C VAL A 104 27.13 23.13 10.03
N ARG A 105 27.76 22.01 10.37
CA ARG A 105 29.02 21.55 9.77
C ARG A 105 28.85 20.14 9.22
N ALA A 106 29.44 19.87 8.07
CA ALA A 106 29.64 18.53 7.52
C ALA A 106 31.15 18.26 7.40
N THR A 107 31.55 17.00 7.59
CA THR A 107 32.94 16.58 7.40
C THR A 107 33.19 16.29 5.93
N ILE A 108 34.36 16.69 5.42
CA ILE A 108 34.83 16.34 4.08
C ILE A 108 36.10 15.50 4.25
N ASP A 109 36.07 14.25 3.81
CA ASP A 109 37.23 13.36 3.78
C ASP A 109 37.64 13.14 2.33
N VAL A 110 38.91 13.35 2.01
CA VAL A 110 39.46 13.19 0.66
C VAL A 110 40.54 12.12 0.69
N GLU A 111 40.42 11.13 -0.17
CA GLU A 111 41.40 10.06 -0.36
C GLU A 111 41.76 9.92 -1.84
N ALA A 112 43.01 9.57 -2.13
CA ALA A 112 43.48 9.32 -3.49
C ALA A 112 43.18 10.48 -4.47
N ALA A 113 43.34 11.74 -4.04
CA ALA A 113 42.98 12.93 -4.82
C ALA A 113 43.72 13.05 -6.17
N SER A 114 44.88 12.38 -6.32
CA SER A 114 45.65 12.31 -7.56
C SER A 114 45.24 11.17 -8.50
N ASP A 115 44.43 10.23 -8.04
CA ASP A 115 44.15 8.99 -8.78
C ASP A 115 43.05 9.22 -9.80
N VAL A 116 43.41 9.14 -11.08
CA VAL A 116 42.46 9.27 -12.19
C VAL A 116 41.98 7.88 -12.60
N THR A 117 40.88 7.43 -11.99
CA THR A 117 40.24 6.16 -12.38
C THR A 117 39.73 6.26 -13.83
N PRO A 118 39.84 5.22 -14.67
CA PRO A 118 39.19 5.20 -15.99
C PRO A 118 37.66 5.19 -15.90
N LEU A 119 36.97 5.48 -17.02
CA LEU A 119 35.53 5.28 -17.12
C LEU A 119 35.17 3.79 -17.12
N SER A 120 34.20 3.44 -16.30
CA SER A 120 33.58 2.12 -16.22
C SER A 120 32.36 2.07 -17.12
N PHE A 121 32.20 0.97 -17.86
CA PHE A 121 31.00 0.78 -18.68
C PHE A 121 29.76 0.66 -17.78
N ARG A 122 29.82 -0.18 -16.74
CA ARG A 122 28.74 -0.41 -15.78
C ARG A 122 28.40 0.83 -14.96
N ASN A 123 29.40 1.54 -14.44
CA ASN A 123 29.16 2.58 -13.44
C ASN A 123 29.01 3.98 -14.04
N ASP A 124 29.48 4.22 -15.27
CA ASP A 124 29.44 5.55 -15.89
C ASP A 124 28.58 5.56 -17.16
N ILE A 125 28.78 4.59 -18.06
CA ILE A 125 28.15 4.62 -19.40
C ILE A 125 26.74 4.03 -19.40
N LEU A 126 26.54 2.88 -18.76
CA LEU A 126 25.23 2.23 -18.69
C LEU A 126 24.17 3.07 -17.95
N PRO A 127 24.51 3.79 -16.85
CA PRO A 127 23.57 4.71 -16.21
C PRO A 127 23.20 5.87 -17.13
N ILE A 128 24.12 6.39 -17.96
CA ILE A 128 23.80 7.41 -18.98
C ILE A 128 22.76 6.86 -19.98
N LEU A 129 22.95 5.65 -20.50
CA LEU A 129 21.98 5.01 -21.41
C LEU A 129 20.61 4.79 -20.75
N THR A 130 20.60 4.59 -19.44
CA THR A 130 19.40 4.41 -18.63
C THR A 130 18.67 5.73 -18.40
N LYS A 131 19.41 6.74 -17.96
CA LYS A 131 18.93 8.10 -17.68
C LYS A 131 18.29 8.73 -18.91
N THR A 132 18.95 8.59 -20.07
CA THR A 132 18.51 9.12 -21.36
C THR A 132 17.40 8.28 -22.01
N GLY A 133 17.06 7.12 -21.42
CA GLY A 133 15.95 6.27 -21.85
C GLY A 133 16.27 5.33 -23.02
N CYS A 134 17.53 5.20 -23.45
CA CYS A 134 17.93 4.32 -24.56
C CYS A 134 17.55 2.85 -24.29
N ASN A 135 17.77 2.37 -23.06
CA ASN A 135 17.46 1.02 -22.63
C ASN A 135 16.12 0.90 -21.87
N ALA A 136 15.20 1.87 -22.04
CA ALA A 136 13.85 1.80 -21.49
C ALA A 136 12.97 0.83 -22.31
N GLY A 137 11.88 0.35 -21.72
CA GLY A 137 10.99 -0.66 -22.32
C GLY A 137 10.29 -0.22 -23.61
N ARG A 138 10.21 1.10 -23.85
CA ARG A 138 9.70 1.68 -25.12
C ARG A 138 10.73 1.67 -26.25
N CYS A 139 12.01 1.52 -25.93
CA CYS A 139 13.16 1.62 -26.85
C CYS A 139 13.93 0.28 -26.87
N HIS A 140 15.27 0.31 -26.76
CA HIS A 140 16.10 -0.89 -26.91
C HIS A 140 16.00 -1.85 -25.71
N GLY A 141 15.43 -1.41 -24.58
CA GLY A 141 15.13 -2.26 -23.43
C GLY A 141 13.86 -3.12 -23.58
N ALA A 142 13.12 -2.98 -24.68
CA ALA A 142 12.01 -3.86 -24.99
C ALA A 142 12.51 -5.33 -25.09
N GLY A 143 11.67 -6.31 -24.72
CA GLY A 143 12.06 -7.73 -24.78
C GLY A 143 12.54 -8.19 -26.17
N SER A 144 11.97 -7.60 -27.24
CA SER A 144 12.40 -7.82 -28.63
C SER A 144 13.47 -6.85 -29.13
N GLY A 145 13.85 -5.84 -28.34
CA GLY A 145 14.64 -4.69 -28.77
C GLY A 145 13.93 -3.84 -29.85
N LYS A 146 14.70 -3.03 -30.57
CA LYS A 146 14.27 -2.25 -31.75
C LYS A 146 15.25 -2.47 -32.89
N ASP A 147 14.73 -2.79 -34.07
CA ASP A 147 15.50 -2.94 -35.32
C ASP A 147 16.73 -3.85 -35.20
N GLY A 148 16.60 -4.95 -34.46
CA GLY A 148 17.69 -5.91 -34.23
C GLY A 148 18.75 -5.43 -33.24
N PHE A 149 18.50 -4.36 -32.48
CA PHE A 149 19.32 -3.93 -31.35
C PHE A 149 18.54 -3.98 -30.04
N ARG A 150 19.01 -4.82 -29.12
CA ARG A 150 18.43 -5.07 -27.81
C ARG A 150 19.46 -4.76 -26.73
N LEU A 151 19.01 -4.03 -25.72
CA LEU A 151 19.71 -3.84 -24.45
C LEU A 151 18.86 -4.47 -23.34
N SER A 152 19.47 -4.76 -22.20
CA SER A 152 18.75 -5.18 -21.01
C SER A 152 17.92 -4.01 -20.47
N LEU A 153 16.71 -4.30 -19.98
CA LEU A 153 15.80 -3.28 -19.52
C LEU A 153 16.39 -2.55 -18.31
N TYR A 154 16.69 -1.25 -18.47
CA TYR A 154 17.37 -0.43 -17.45
C TYR A 154 18.74 -0.97 -17.01
N GLY A 155 19.43 -1.74 -17.87
CA GLY A 155 20.84 -2.09 -17.64
C GLY A 155 21.09 -3.22 -16.64
N PHE A 156 20.11 -4.10 -16.39
CA PHE A 156 20.27 -5.21 -15.44
C PHE A 156 21.32 -6.27 -15.84
N ASP A 157 21.74 -6.32 -17.12
CA ASP A 157 22.78 -7.22 -17.64
C ASP A 157 23.92 -6.40 -18.29
N PRO A 158 24.83 -5.80 -17.49
CA PRO A 158 25.90 -4.94 -18.01
C PRO A 158 26.86 -5.67 -18.96
N GLN A 159 27.21 -6.93 -18.68
CA GLN A 159 28.15 -7.68 -19.52
C GLN A 159 27.53 -8.00 -20.89
N GLY A 160 26.28 -8.44 -20.92
CA GLY A 160 25.58 -8.67 -22.18
C GLY A 160 25.34 -7.37 -22.93
N ASP A 161 25.05 -6.26 -22.26
CA ASP A 161 24.85 -4.96 -22.90
C ASP A 161 26.13 -4.40 -23.52
N HIS A 162 27.28 -4.56 -22.84
CA HIS A 162 28.58 -4.25 -23.42
C HIS A 162 28.84 -5.07 -24.69
N TYR A 163 28.61 -6.39 -24.63
CA TYR A 163 28.75 -7.27 -25.79
C TYR A 163 27.83 -6.85 -26.95
N ARG A 164 26.56 -6.54 -26.66
CA ARG A 164 25.59 -6.10 -27.67
C ARG A 164 25.99 -4.76 -28.28
N LEU A 165 26.51 -3.82 -27.50
CA LEU A 165 27.00 -2.55 -28.03
C LEU A 165 28.25 -2.70 -28.89
N THR A 166 29.20 -3.54 -28.48
CA THR A 166 30.57 -3.51 -29.02
C THR A 166 30.92 -4.67 -29.96
N ARG A 167 30.30 -5.85 -29.81
CA ARG A 167 30.73 -7.10 -30.47
C ARG A 167 29.65 -7.81 -31.29
N GLU A 168 28.39 -7.77 -30.89
CA GLU A 168 27.30 -8.56 -31.51
C GLU A 168 27.16 -8.27 -33.02
N PHE A 169 27.37 -7.02 -33.44
CA PHE A 169 27.47 -6.64 -34.85
C PHE A 169 28.67 -5.71 -35.07
N SER A 170 29.83 -6.31 -35.34
CA SER A 170 31.13 -5.64 -35.53
C SER A 170 31.04 -4.36 -36.37
N GLY A 171 31.40 -3.22 -35.76
CA GLY A 171 31.53 -1.91 -36.44
C GLY A 171 30.23 -1.22 -36.83
N ARG A 172 29.05 -1.84 -36.61
CA ARG A 172 27.76 -1.24 -37.02
C ARG A 172 27.26 -0.18 -36.03
N ARG A 173 27.56 -0.33 -34.75
CA ARG A 173 27.01 0.49 -33.65
C ARG A 173 28.04 1.48 -33.10
N ILE A 174 29.26 1.01 -32.92
CA ILE A 174 30.42 1.83 -32.51
C ILE A 174 31.50 1.80 -33.59
N ASP A 175 32.19 2.91 -33.75
CA ASP A 175 33.36 3.07 -34.62
C ASP A 175 34.47 3.74 -33.80
N LEU A 176 35.47 2.95 -33.41
CA LEU A 176 36.58 3.41 -32.58
C LEU A 176 37.61 4.21 -33.39
N ALA A 177 37.59 4.12 -34.73
CA ALA A 177 38.45 4.95 -35.58
C ALA A 177 37.90 6.38 -35.71
N SER A 178 36.57 6.54 -35.56
CA SER A 178 35.90 7.83 -35.57
C SER A 178 34.80 7.92 -34.49
N PRO A 179 35.17 8.03 -33.19
CA PRO A 179 34.22 8.05 -32.07
C PRO A 179 33.10 9.08 -32.20
N GLU A 180 33.41 10.29 -32.68
CA GLU A 180 32.46 11.39 -32.86
C GLU A 180 31.37 11.07 -33.90
N ASN A 181 31.67 10.21 -34.87
CA ASN A 181 30.77 9.87 -35.98
C ASN A 181 30.15 8.48 -35.85
N CYS A 182 30.38 7.77 -34.75
CA CYS A 182 29.81 6.43 -34.62
C CYS A 182 28.28 6.48 -34.48
N LEU A 183 27.59 5.46 -35.00
CA LEU A 183 26.13 5.46 -35.07
C LEU A 183 25.46 5.64 -33.70
N LEU A 184 26.03 5.10 -32.62
CA LEU A 184 25.55 5.30 -31.25
C LEU A 184 25.45 6.79 -30.88
N VAL A 185 26.53 7.54 -31.04
CA VAL A 185 26.60 8.98 -30.73
C VAL A 185 25.69 9.77 -31.68
N ALA A 186 25.80 9.51 -32.99
CA ALA A 186 25.03 10.24 -33.99
C ALA A 186 23.50 10.07 -33.84
N LYS A 187 23.04 8.89 -33.41
CA LYS A 187 21.62 8.66 -33.09
C LYS A 187 21.22 9.30 -31.77
N ALA A 188 22.09 9.27 -30.76
CA ALA A 188 21.82 9.86 -29.45
C ALA A 188 21.71 11.39 -29.52
N THR A 189 22.58 12.05 -30.29
CA THR A 189 22.59 13.51 -30.49
C THR A 189 21.57 14.00 -31.52
N GLY A 190 20.91 13.08 -32.25
CA GLY A 190 19.97 13.42 -33.31
C GLY A 190 20.63 13.84 -34.63
N ALA A 191 21.94 13.67 -34.79
CA ALA A 191 22.64 13.89 -36.05
C ALA A 191 22.20 12.91 -37.17
N VAL A 192 21.62 11.76 -36.80
CA VAL A 192 20.97 10.82 -37.72
C VAL A 192 19.57 10.50 -37.21
N ASP A 193 18.59 10.49 -38.13
CA ASP A 193 17.19 10.18 -37.84
C ASP A 193 17.02 8.92 -36.99
N HIS A 194 16.41 9.05 -35.84
CA HIS A 194 16.17 7.95 -34.90
C HIS A 194 14.73 8.02 -34.41
N THR A 195 14.02 6.90 -34.41
CA THR A 195 12.63 6.84 -33.92
C THR A 195 12.53 7.26 -32.44
N GLY A 196 13.58 7.04 -31.64
CA GLY A 196 13.64 7.50 -30.25
C GLY A 196 13.88 9.01 -30.08
N GLY A 197 14.11 9.75 -31.17
CA GLY A 197 14.47 11.17 -31.14
C GLY A 197 15.89 11.42 -30.61
N GLN A 198 16.19 12.70 -30.38
CA GLN A 198 17.40 13.13 -29.68
C GLN A 198 17.26 12.83 -28.19
N CYS A 199 18.24 12.11 -27.64
CA CYS A 199 18.26 11.73 -26.22
C CYS A 199 19.43 12.37 -25.45
N ILE A 200 20.47 12.82 -26.14
CA ILE A 200 21.66 13.47 -25.57
C ILE A 200 21.88 14.79 -26.30
N VAL A 201 22.23 15.85 -25.55
CA VAL A 201 22.59 17.15 -26.13
C VAL A 201 24.09 17.18 -26.41
N GLU A 202 24.50 17.67 -27.57
CA GLU A 202 25.92 17.79 -27.91
C GLU A 202 26.62 18.74 -26.92
N GLY A 203 27.76 18.30 -26.40
CA GLY A 203 28.53 19.01 -25.35
C GLY A 203 27.95 18.89 -23.94
N SER A 204 26.91 18.08 -23.73
CA SER A 204 26.45 17.75 -22.37
C SER A 204 27.44 16.80 -21.67
N PHE A 205 27.32 16.67 -20.35
CA PHE A 205 28.11 15.72 -19.57
C PHE A 205 27.98 14.29 -20.11
N GLU A 206 26.76 13.84 -20.41
CA GLU A 206 26.48 12.52 -20.97
C GLU A 206 27.19 12.29 -22.30
N HIS A 207 27.21 13.32 -23.15
CA HIS A 207 27.89 13.30 -24.44
C HIS A 207 29.40 13.14 -24.28
N GLU A 208 30.00 13.98 -23.42
CA GLU A 208 31.44 13.97 -23.19
C GLU A 208 31.92 12.64 -22.57
N GLN A 209 31.16 12.09 -21.63
CA GLN A 209 31.48 10.81 -20.99
C GLN A 209 31.39 9.64 -21.99
N LEU A 210 30.34 9.62 -22.83
CA LEU A 210 30.18 8.61 -23.87
C LEU A 210 31.33 8.67 -24.88
N LEU A 211 31.70 9.86 -25.33
CA LEU A 211 32.82 10.08 -26.24
C LEU A 211 34.16 9.71 -25.61
N ALA A 212 34.39 10.06 -24.36
CA ALA A 212 35.62 9.72 -23.64
C ALA A 212 35.79 8.20 -23.52
N TRP A 213 34.70 7.47 -23.22
CA TRP A 213 34.72 6.01 -23.21
C TRP A 213 35.03 5.41 -24.58
N LEU A 214 34.42 5.93 -25.65
CA LEU A 214 34.70 5.49 -27.02
C LEU A 214 36.14 5.79 -27.45
N LYS A 215 36.65 6.99 -27.16
CA LYS A 215 38.04 7.40 -27.43
C LYS A 215 39.05 6.54 -26.69
N ASN A 216 38.69 6.00 -25.52
CA ASN A 216 39.50 5.05 -24.77
C ASN A 216 39.34 3.59 -25.25
N GLY A 217 38.71 3.37 -26.41
CA GLY A 217 38.55 2.04 -27.00
C GLY A 217 37.34 1.25 -26.50
N ALA A 218 36.37 1.90 -25.88
CA ALA A 218 35.15 1.29 -25.33
C ALA A 218 35.42 0.07 -24.43
N PRO A 219 36.31 0.18 -23.43
CA PRO A 219 36.71 -0.94 -22.60
C PRO A 219 35.51 -1.54 -21.85
N ASN A 220 35.54 -2.86 -21.65
CA ASN A 220 34.64 -3.53 -20.71
C ASN A 220 35.22 -3.42 -19.29
N ASP A 221 34.36 -3.56 -18.30
CA ASP A 221 34.77 -3.61 -16.90
C ASP A 221 35.59 -4.87 -16.60
N ASN A 222 36.55 -4.75 -15.68
CA ASN A 222 37.30 -5.89 -15.18
C ASN A 222 36.57 -6.53 -13.98
N ARG A 223 37.07 -7.65 -13.47
CA ARG A 223 36.42 -8.36 -12.34
C ARG A 223 36.55 -7.63 -11.00
N GLU A 224 37.48 -6.70 -10.88
CA GLU A 224 37.74 -5.91 -9.68
C GLU A 224 36.97 -4.58 -9.68
N THR A 225 36.30 -4.23 -10.79
CA THR A 225 35.48 -3.02 -10.90
C THR A 225 34.43 -3.03 -9.77
N PRO A 226 34.43 -2.01 -8.90
CA PRO A 226 33.48 -1.93 -7.81
C PRO A 226 32.04 -1.92 -8.33
N VAL A 227 31.15 -2.67 -7.68
CA VAL A 227 29.73 -2.73 -8.06
C VAL A 227 28.87 -1.96 -7.07
N PRO A 228 27.80 -1.29 -7.52
CA PRO A 228 26.85 -0.67 -6.60
C PRO A 228 26.23 -1.70 -5.65
N THR A 229 26.13 -1.34 -4.38
CA THR A 229 25.55 -2.14 -3.29
C THR A 229 24.28 -1.50 -2.69
N GLY A 230 24.03 -0.24 -3.03
CA GLY A 230 22.82 0.49 -2.64
C GLY A 230 22.90 1.95 -3.04
N ILE A 231 21.80 2.67 -2.83
CA ILE A 231 21.74 4.13 -2.94
C ILE A 231 21.08 4.73 -1.71
N THR A 232 21.30 6.03 -1.48
CA THR A 232 20.58 6.82 -0.49
C THR A 232 20.14 8.14 -1.11
N VAL A 233 18.88 8.52 -0.90
CA VAL A 233 18.31 9.79 -1.34
C VAL A 233 18.26 10.79 -0.17
N PHE A 234 18.73 12.01 -0.40
CA PHE A 234 18.71 13.09 0.57
C PHE A 234 17.95 14.32 0.03
N PRO A 235 17.11 14.98 0.87
CA PRO A 235 16.59 14.48 2.14
C PRO A 235 15.67 13.26 1.95
N ARG A 236 15.54 12.42 2.98
CA ARG A 236 14.59 11.30 2.99
C ARG A 236 13.12 11.75 3.08
N GLN A 237 12.89 12.97 3.54
CA GLN A 237 11.55 13.54 3.67
C GLN A 237 11.54 15.07 3.53
N ALA A 238 10.42 15.62 3.09
CA ALA A 238 10.13 17.04 3.20
C ALA A 238 8.64 17.28 3.45
N VAL A 239 8.33 18.31 4.23
CA VAL A 239 6.97 18.75 4.54
C VAL A 239 6.81 20.18 4.08
N PHE A 240 6.11 20.41 2.98
CA PHE A 240 5.84 21.73 2.44
C PHE A 240 4.65 22.37 3.14
N ALA A 241 4.79 23.65 3.50
CA ALA A 241 3.73 24.43 4.14
C ALA A 241 2.58 24.74 3.15
N LYS A 242 2.89 24.78 1.85
CA LYS A 242 1.95 25.04 0.76
C LYS A 242 2.50 24.57 -0.59
N ALA A 243 1.66 24.56 -1.61
CA ALA A 243 2.08 24.30 -3.00
C ALA A 243 3.05 25.37 -3.55
N GLY A 244 3.88 24.99 -4.50
CA GLY A 244 4.88 25.82 -5.18
C GLY A 244 6.27 25.83 -4.52
N GLU A 245 6.41 25.23 -3.34
CA GLU A 245 7.71 25.05 -2.68
C GLU A 245 8.52 23.93 -3.34
N LYS A 246 9.86 24.06 -3.31
CA LYS A 246 10.81 23.16 -3.97
C LYS A 246 11.76 22.52 -2.97
N GLN A 247 12.24 21.32 -3.31
CA GLN A 247 13.29 20.60 -2.60
C GLN A 247 14.22 19.93 -3.60
N GLY A 248 15.51 20.28 -3.57
CA GLY A 248 16.55 19.55 -4.30
C GLY A 248 16.83 18.20 -3.63
N LEU A 249 17.04 17.18 -4.44
CA LEU A 249 17.40 15.83 -4.02
C LEU A 249 18.85 15.51 -4.45
N VAL A 250 19.58 14.79 -3.59
CA VAL A 250 20.92 14.25 -3.86
C VAL A 250 20.85 12.74 -3.71
N VAL A 251 21.46 12.01 -4.64
CA VAL A 251 21.52 10.54 -4.64
C VAL A 251 22.96 10.10 -4.51
N ILE A 252 23.28 9.41 -3.43
CA ILE A 252 24.61 8.83 -3.19
C ILE A 252 24.54 7.32 -3.38
N ALA A 253 25.36 6.77 -4.27
CA ALA A 253 25.55 5.33 -4.42
C ALA A 253 26.70 4.83 -3.57
N MET A 254 26.55 3.65 -2.97
CA MET A 254 27.59 2.94 -2.22
C MET A 254 28.10 1.76 -3.04
N TYR A 255 29.40 1.50 -3.02
CA TYR A 255 30.06 0.46 -3.83
C TYR A 255 30.70 -0.64 -2.98
N SER A 256 30.95 -1.78 -3.60
CA SER A 256 31.46 -3.00 -2.95
C SER A 256 32.85 -2.88 -2.32
N ASP A 257 33.63 -1.87 -2.71
CA ASP A 257 34.93 -1.52 -2.14
C ASP A 257 34.83 -0.51 -0.99
N GLY A 258 33.61 -0.15 -0.58
CA GLY A 258 33.34 0.84 0.48
C GLY A 258 33.30 2.28 -0.02
N THR A 259 33.58 2.52 -1.30
CA THR A 259 33.53 3.87 -1.88
C THR A 259 32.10 4.34 -2.05
N GLN A 260 31.94 5.65 -2.22
CA GLN A 260 30.65 6.29 -2.45
C GLN A 260 30.77 7.23 -3.63
N ARG A 261 29.71 7.41 -4.42
CA ARG A 261 29.67 8.38 -5.51
C ARG A 261 28.37 9.16 -5.51
N ASP A 262 28.43 10.43 -5.85
CA ASP A 262 27.23 11.17 -6.24
C ASP A 262 26.77 10.64 -7.60
N VAL A 263 25.53 10.19 -7.66
CA VAL A 263 24.90 9.68 -8.87
C VAL A 263 23.62 10.44 -9.20
N THR A 264 23.44 11.64 -8.63
CA THR A 264 22.23 12.46 -8.82
C THR A 264 21.93 12.69 -10.29
N ASP A 265 22.94 13.07 -11.08
CA ASP A 265 22.79 13.34 -12.51
C ASP A 265 22.62 12.04 -13.34
N LEU A 266 23.00 10.90 -12.78
CA LEU A 266 22.83 9.56 -13.38
C LEU A 266 21.54 8.86 -12.95
N ALA A 267 20.87 9.36 -11.91
CA ALA A 267 19.69 8.74 -11.34
C ALA A 267 18.42 9.09 -12.12
N VAL A 268 17.52 8.12 -12.29
CA VAL A 268 16.19 8.37 -12.85
C VAL A 268 15.23 8.73 -11.73
N PHE A 269 14.56 9.89 -11.83
CA PHE A 269 13.57 10.34 -10.86
C PHE A 269 12.15 10.17 -11.37
N LEU A 270 11.23 9.72 -10.50
CA LEU A 270 9.82 9.56 -10.80
C LEU A 270 8.98 9.94 -9.58
N SER A 271 7.82 10.58 -9.77
CA SER A 271 6.82 10.74 -8.71
C SER A 271 5.75 9.68 -8.84
N ASN A 272 5.27 9.14 -7.72
CA ASN A 272 4.08 8.29 -7.71
C ASN A 272 2.76 9.08 -7.65
N ASN A 273 2.81 10.40 -7.42
CA ASN A 273 1.64 11.26 -7.32
C ASN A 273 1.97 12.72 -7.69
N ASP A 274 1.96 13.01 -9.00
CA ASP A 274 2.23 14.34 -9.55
C ASP A 274 1.26 15.43 -9.07
N ALA A 275 0.05 15.06 -8.65
CA ALA A 275 -0.93 15.99 -8.12
C ALA A 275 -0.49 16.57 -6.75
N ALA A 276 0.32 15.83 -5.99
CA ALA A 276 0.89 16.30 -4.73
C ALA A 276 2.28 16.93 -4.93
N ALA A 277 3.18 16.25 -5.66
CA ALA A 277 4.48 16.79 -6.03
C ALA A 277 5.04 16.13 -7.31
N THR A 278 5.70 16.93 -8.14
CA THR A 278 6.44 16.50 -9.33
C THR A 278 7.95 16.51 -9.05
N VAL A 279 8.75 15.89 -9.93
CA VAL A 279 10.22 15.94 -9.86
C VAL A 279 10.82 16.15 -11.26
N SER A 280 11.84 17.00 -11.36
CA SER A 280 12.59 17.20 -12.60
C SER A 280 13.67 16.13 -12.82
N GLU A 281 14.24 16.05 -14.03
CA GLU A 281 15.36 15.16 -14.31
C GLU A 281 16.60 15.46 -13.45
N GLN A 282 16.77 16.70 -13.00
CA GLN A 282 17.88 17.12 -12.12
C GLN A 282 17.59 16.87 -10.63
N GLY A 283 16.53 16.11 -10.30
CA GLY A 283 16.18 15.79 -8.91
C GLY A 283 15.58 16.97 -8.14
N ILE A 284 14.97 17.96 -8.80
CA ILE A 284 14.25 19.04 -8.11
C ILE A 284 12.79 18.66 -7.96
N ALA A 285 12.38 18.33 -6.73
CA ALA A 285 10.98 18.08 -6.40
C ALA A 285 10.24 19.41 -6.20
N THR A 286 9.03 19.51 -6.73
CA THR A 286 8.17 20.71 -6.62
C THR A 286 6.78 20.30 -6.15
N SER A 287 6.30 20.91 -5.06
CA SER A 287 4.95 20.70 -4.55
C SER A 287 3.89 21.30 -5.50
N THR A 288 2.90 20.50 -5.87
CA THR A 288 1.84 20.89 -6.82
C THR A 288 0.53 21.18 -6.10
N GLY A 289 0.18 20.36 -5.11
CA GLY A 289 -1.10 20.44 -4.41
C GLY A 289 -1.09 19.64 -3.11
N PRO A 290 -2.14 19.75 -2.28
CA PRO A 290 -2.17 19.11 -0.97
C PRO A 290 -2.17 17.59 -1.08
N GLY A 291 -1.41 16.90 -0.23
CA GLY A 291 -1.33 15.45 -0.22
C GLY A 291 0.08 14.92 0.01
N ASN A 292 0.29 13.65 -0.36
CA ASN A 292 1.59 12.99 -0.26
C ASN A 292 2.05 12.50 -1.63
N ALA A 293 3.34 12.65 -1.90
CA ALA A 293 4.03 12.02 -3.01
C ALA A 293 5.28 11.30 -2.49
N PHE A 294 5.67 10.24 -3.17
CA PHE A 294 6.96 9.60 -2.98
C PHE A 294 7.78 9.81 -4.25
N ILE A 295 8.91 10.49 -4.10
CA ILE A 295 9.84 10.71 -5.21
C ILE A 295 10.86 9.58 -5.23
N LEU A 296 10.69 8.70 -6.20
CA LEU A 296 11.59 7.61 -6.50
C LEU A 296 12.87 8.13 -7.13
N ALA A 297 14.01 7.61 -6.71
CA ALA A 297 15.28 7.70 -7.41
C ALA A 297 15.78 6.29 -7.73
N ARG A 298 16.28 6.10 -8.95
CA ARG A 298 16.80 4.82 -9.42
C ARG A 298 18.20 4.96 -9.98
N PHE A 299 19.07 4.03 -9.59
CA PHE A 299 20.41 3.89 -10.15
C PHE A 299 20.84 2.42 -10.09
N ASP A 300 21.38 1.89 -11.19
CA ASP A 300 21.59 0.45 -11.38
C ASP A 300 20.28 -0.33 -11.07
N GLN A 301 20.38 -1.43 -10.32
CA GLN A 301 19.25 -2.19 -9.81
C GLN A 301 18.55 -1.57 -8.59
N PHE A 302 19.09 -0.50 -8.00
CA PHE A 302 18.59 0.04 -6.73
C PHE A 302 17.54 1.12 -6.95
N THR A 303 16.53 1.05 -6.09
CA THR A 303 15.41 1.98 -6.07
C THR A 303 15.18 2.42 -4.63
N GLU A 304 15.21 3.72 -4.39
CA GLU A 304 14.97 4.37 -3.10
C GLU A 304 14.14 5.64 -3.33
N GLY A 305 13.76 6.38 -2.29
CA GLY A 305 13.08 7.64 -2.51
C GLY A 305 12.89 8.53 -1.30
N ALA A 306 12.26 9.67 -1.55
CA ALA A 306 11.97 10.69 -0.56
C ALA A 306 10.44 10.87 -0.38
N ALA A 307 9.98 10.87 0.86
CA ALA A 307 8.58 11.12 1.19
C ALA A 307 8.29 12.62 1.26
N LEU A 308 7.42 13.12 0.40
CA LEU A 308 7.03 14.52 0.35
C LEU A 308 5.57 14.69 0.77
N THR A 309 5.34 15.57 1.74
CA THR A 309 4.00 15.95 2.19
C THR A 309 3.78 17.42 1.86
N THR A 310 2.69 17.74 1.17
CA THR A 310 2.27 19.11 0.88
C THR A 310 1.01 19.42 1.68
N ARG A 311 1.06 20.45 2.53
CA ARG A 311 -0.10 20.91 3.31
C ARG A 311 -1.06 21.77 2.45
N PRO A 312 -2.35 21.85 2.82
CA PRO A 312 -3.30 22.74 2.15
C PRO A 312 -2.98 24.22 2.34
N GLY A 313 -2.26 24.56 3.40
CA GLY A 313 -1.82 25.91 3.72
C GLY A 313 -1.28 26.00 5.15
N THR A 314 -1.02 27.22 5.59
CA THR A 314 -0.46 27.52 6.92
C THR A 314 -1.50 27.60 8.02
N GLU A 315 -2.77 27.75 7.67
CA GLU A 315 -3.88 27.76 8.65
C GLU A 315 -4.20 26.33 9.09
N TYR A 316 -4.15 26.09 10.41
CA TYR A 316 -4.54 24.81 10.99
C TYR A 316 -5.17 25.03 12.37
N PRO A 317 -6.50 24.82 12.51
CA PRO A 317 -7.19 25.03 13.78
C PRO A 317 -6.92 23.91 14.79
N GLY A 318 -6.25 22.81 14.40
CA GLY A 318 -6.10 21.63 15.22
C GLY A 318 -7.42 20.88 15.45
N PHE A 319 -7.42 20.00 16.45
CA PHE A 319 -8.61 19.25 16.88
C PHE A 319 -8.48 18.86 18.36
N ASP A 320 -9.61 18.73 19.07
CA ASP A 320 -9.66 18.33 20.48
C ASP A 320 -10.14 16.86 20.61
N LEU A 321 -9.27 15.94 20.20
CA LEU A 321 -9.47 14.50 20.43
C LEU A 321 -8.28 13.94 21.21
N LYS A 322 -8.56 13.15 22.24
CA LYS A 322 -7.53 12.47 23.04
C LYS A 322 -7.34 11.03 22.55
N PRO A 323 -6.09 10.60 22.28
CA PRO A 323 -5.82 9.24 21.83
C PRO A 323 -6.23 8.22 22.90
N GLN A 324 -6.90 7.14 22.51
CA GLN A 324 -7.26 6.03 23.40
C GLN A 324 -6.16 4.97 23.46
N ASN A 325 -5.40 4.80 22.39
CA ASN A 325 -4.33 3.81 22.27
C ASN A 325 -3.21 4.30 21.32
N GLU A 326 -2.22 3.45 21.05
CA GLU A 326 -1.08 3.79 20.19
C GLU A 326 -1.48 4.01 18.72
N ILE A 327 -2.52 3.30 18.23
CA ILE A 327 -3.07 3.54 16.88
C ILE A 327 -3.46 5.01 16.73
N ASP A 328 -4.22 5.54 17.68
CA ASP A 328 -4.63 6.95 17.65
C ASP A 328 -3.41 7.89 17.70
N ARG A 329 -2.37 7.58 18.49
CA ARG A 329 -1.17 8.44 18.54
C ARG A 329 -0.48 8.54 17.18
N HIS A 330 -0.32 7.42 16.49
CA HIS A 330 0.30 7.41 15.16
C HIS A 330 -0.58 8.11 14.11
N VAL A 331 -1.90 7.90 14.16
CA VAL A 331 -2.83 8.53 13.22
C VAL A 331 -2.95 10.04 13.48
N PHE A 332 -3.01 10.46 14.74
CA PHE A 332 -3.15 11.87 15.11
C PHE A 332 -1.89 12.66 14.78
N ALA A 333 -0.71 12.07 15.00
CA ALA A 333 0.55 12.64 14.53
C ALA A 333 0.51 12.89 13.02
N ARG A 334 -0.02 11.94 12.26
CA ARG A 334 -0.18 12.08 10.80
C ARG A 334 -1.14 13.20 10.40
N TRP A 335 -2.28 13.34 11.09
CA TRP A 335 -3.20 14.45 10.84
C TRP A 335 -2.59 15.80 11.15
N ASN A 336 -1.85 15.92 12.26
CA ASN A 336 -1.11 17.13 12.61
C ASN A 336 -0.06 17.47 11.54
N ASP A 337 0.70 16.48 11.05
CA ASP A 337 1.70 16.73 10.00
C ASP A 337 1.06 17.22 8.68
N MET A 338 -0.14 16.75 8.37
CA MET A 338 -0.87 17.06 7.14
C MET A 338 -1.85 18.24 7.27
N HIS A 339 -1.99 18.83 8.46
CA HIS A 339 -3.03 19.82 8.78
C HIS A 339 -4.46 19.33 8.47
N ILE A 340 -4.74 18.05 8.76
CA ILE A 340 -6.07 17.46 8.61
C ILE A 340 -6.83 17.59 9.95
N VAL A 341 -8.07 18.05 9.88
CA VAL A 341 -9.01 18.04 11.00
C VAL A 341 -9.90 16.80 10.83
N PRO A 342 -9.88 15.83 11.77
CA PRO A 342 -10.72 14.65 11.68
C PRO A 342 -12.21 14.99 11.83
N SER A 343 -13.06 14.06 11.42
CA SER A 343 -14.51 14.13 11.68
C SER A 343 -14.81 13.92 13.17
N ASP A 344 -16.03 14.26 13.59
CA ASP A 344 -16.50 13.99 14.95
C ASP A 344 -16.58 12.49 15.25
N LEU A 345 -16.72 12.12 16.53
CA LEU A 345 -16.99 10.72 16.89
C LEU A 345 -18.42 10.31 16.50
N CYS A 346 -18.58 9.04 16.13
CA CYS A 346 -19.87 8.46 15.82
C CYS A 346 -20.71 8.24 17.09
N SER A 347 -22.04 8.25 16.92
CA SER A 347 -22.99 7.90 17.99
C SER A 347 -22.88 6.43 18.38
N ASP A 348 -23.47 6.07 19.52
CA ASP A 348 -23.50 4.69 19.99
C ASP A 348 -24.28 3.75 19.05
N GLU A 349 -25.35 4.25 18.42
CA GLU A 349 -26.10 3.50 17.40
C GLU A 349 -25.22 3.14 16.20
N VAL A 350 -24.48 4.12 15.68
CA VAL A 350 -23.55 3.92 14.56
C VAL A 350 -22.42 2.98 14.96
N PHE A 351 -21.84 3.15 16.17
CA PHE A 351 -20.79 2.27 16.67
C PHE A 351 -21.27 0.82 16.78
N LEU A 352 -22.44 0.59 17.39
CA LEU A 352 -23.02 -0.74 17.56
C LEU A 352 -23.23 -1.42 16.20
N ARG A 353 -23.90 -0.74 15.27
CA ARG A 353 -24.13 -1.27 13.91
C ARG A 353 -22.81 -1.62 13.22
N ARG A 354 -21.85 -0.69 13.24
CA ARG A 354 -20.56 -0.86 12.57
C ARG A 354 -19.79 -2.04 13.15
N ALA A 355 -19.69 -2.12 14.48
CA ALA A 355 -18.98 -3.16 15.18
C ALA A 355 -19.59 -4.54 14.97
N THR A 356 -20.92 -4.71 15.00
CA THR A 356 -21.53 -6.02 14.71
C THR A 356 -21.33 -6.41 13.25
N LEU A 357 -21.52 -5.50 12.31
CA LEU A 357 -21.31 -5.80 10.88
C LEU A 357 -19.86 -6.22 10.59
N ASP A 358 -18.88 -5.48 11.11
CA ASP A 358 -17.47 -5.77 10.87
C ASP A 358 -16.98 -7.02 11.60
N LEU A 359 -17.47 -7.29 12.82
CA LEU A 359 -17.00 -8.40 13.63
C LEU A 359 -17.76 -9.70 13.34
N THR A 360 -19.06 -9.66 13.06
CA THR A 360 -19.89 -10.87 12.94
C THR A 360 -20.59 -11.02 11.59
N GLY A 361 -20.56 -9.98 10.74
CA GLY A 361 -21.28 -9.99 9.47
C GLY A 361 -22.81 -9.90 9.62
N LEU A 362 -23.29 -9.46 10.78
CA LEU A 362 -24.73 -9.35 11.08
C LEU A 362 -25.08 -7.99 11.71
N LEU A 363 -26.35 -7.63 11.62
CA LEU A 363 -26.91 -6.47 12.30
C LEU A 363 -27.15 -6.77 13.79
N PRO A 364 -27.10 -5.75 14.67
CA PRO A 364 -27.47 -5.94 16.07
C PRO A 364 -28.93 -6.40 16.15
N THR A 365 -29.23 -7.35 17.05
CA THR A 365 -30.63 -7.68 17.32
C THR A 365 -31.30 -6.53 18.08
N PRO A 366 -32.64 -6.38 18.01
CA PRO A 366 -33.35 -5.35 18.77
C PRO A 366 -33.06 -5.41 20.28
N GLU A 367 -32.93 -6.62 20.84
CA GLU A 367 -32.59 -6.82 22.26
C GLU A 367 -31.18 -6.33 22.59
N LYS A 368 -30.23 -6.61 21.70
CA LYS A 368 -28.84 -6.15 21.82
C LYS A 368 -28.76 -4.62 21.74
N TRP A 369 -29.50 -4.05 20.81
CA TRP A 369 -29.61 -2.61 20.62
C TRP A 369 -30.15 -1.91 21.88
N ALA A 370 -31.29 -2.38 22.39
CA ALA A 370 -31.91 -1.82 23.60
C ALA A 370 -30.98 -1.93 24.82
N THR A 371 -30.34 -3.08 25.00
CA THR A 371 -29.40 -3.31 26.12
C THR A 371 -28.19 -2.40 26.03
N PHE A 372 -27.59 -2.24 24.85
CA PHE A 372 -26.38 -1.44 24.66
C PHE A 372 -26.63 0.06 24.81
N LEU A 373 -27.78 0.57 24.36
CA LEU A 373 -28.13 1.97 24.52
C LEU A 373 -28.56 2.32 25.95
N ALA A 374 -29.14 1.37 26.69
CA ALA A 374 -29.45 1.55 28.10
C ALA A 374 -28.20 1.54 29.00
N ASP A 375 -27.10 0.92 28.54
CA ASP A 375 -25.84 0.91 29.27
C ASP A 375 -25.18 2.31 29.26
N THR A 376 -24.88 2.81 30.46
CA THR A 376 -24.26 4.12 30.69
C THR A 376 -22.78 4.02 31.08
N SER A 377 -22.24 2.80 31.13
CA SER A 377 -20.84 2.54 31.47
C SER A 377 -19.90 3.16 30.42
N SER A 378 -18.83 3.80 30.88
CA SER A 378 -17.87 4.48 30.00
C SER A 378 -17.08 3.53 29.08
N ASP A 379 -17.05 2.24 29.43
CA ASP A 379 -16.34 1.16 28.74
C ASP A 379 -17.27 0.21 27.98
N LYS A 380 -18.58 0.51 27.86
CA LYS A 380 -19.55 -0.35 27.18
C LYS A 380 -19.17 -0.75 25.75
N ARG A 381 -18.51 0.17 25.01
CA ARG A 381 -17.99 -0.09 23.66
C ARG A 381 -16.90 -1.17 23.68
N SER A 382 -16.02 -1.15 24.68
CA SER A 382 -14.97 -2.15 24.86
C SER A 382 -15.56 -3.51 25.24
N HIS A 383 -16.54 -3.55 26.16
CA HIS A 383 -17.24 -4.79 26.51
C HIS A 383 -17.97 -5.42 25.33
N LEU A 384 -18.64 -4.61 24.50
CA LEU A 384 -19.27 -5.09 23.27
C LEU A 384 -18.23 -5.73 22.34
N VAL A 385 -17.08 -5.10 22.13
CA VAL A 385 -16.00 -5.65 21.28
C VAL A 385 -15.50 -6.98 21.85
N ASP A 386 -15.26 -7.04 23.17
CA ASP A 386 -14.78 -8.25 23.85
C ASP A 386 -15.77 -9.42 23.73
N GLU A 387 -17.07 -9.14 23.79
CA GLU A 387 -18.09 -10.15 23.54
C GLU A 387 -18.09 -10.63 22.08
N LEU A 388 -18.06 -9.71 21.12
CA LEU A 388 -18.21 -10.04 19.70
C LEU A 388 -17.02 -10.85 19.14
N ILE A 389 -15.79 -10.57 19.58
CA ILE A 389 -14.57 -11.29 19.11
C ILE A 389 -14.49 -12.75 19.59
N GLU A 390 -15.27 -13.11 20.62
CA GLU A 390 -15.35 -14.47 21.14
C GLU A 390 -16.46 -15.29 20.48
N THR A 391 -17.30 -14.66 19.64
CA THR A 391 -18.38 -15.37 18.95
C THR A 391 -17.86 -16.28 17.85
N ARG A 392 -18.65 -17.32 17.54
CA ARG A 392 -18.42 -18.16 16.35
C ARG A 392 -18.56 -17.37 15.05
N ASP A 393 -19.42 -16.35 15.04
CA ASP A 393 -19.61 -15.47 13.88
C ASP A 393 -18.35 -14.70 13.51
N PHE A 394 -17.59 -14.24 14.52
CA PHE A 394 -16.28 -13.66 14.29
C PHE A 394 -15.31 -14.65 13.64
N GLN A 395 -15.30 -15.89 14.10
CA GLN A 395 -14.47 -16.93 13.51
C GLN A 395 -14.87 -17.25 12.06
N ASP A 396 -16.18 -17.38 11.77
CA ASP A 396 -16.70 -17.63 10.42
C ASP A 396 -16.38 -16.51 9.44
N MET A 397 -16.42 -15.25 9.90
CA MET A 397 -15.98 -14.09 9.12
C MET A 397 -14.51 -14.24 8.69
N TRP A 398 -13.63 -14.60 9.62
CA TRP A 398 -12.21 -14.78 9.33
C TRP A 398 -11.92 -16.06 8.53
N ILE A 399 -12.71 -17.13 8.69
CA ILE A 399 -12.65 -18.31 7.81
C ILE A 399 -12.89 -17.89 6.35
N MET A 400 -13.92 -17.10 6.07
CA MET A 400 -14.18 -16.59 4.72
C MET A 400 -12.99 -15.77 4.20
N ARG A 401 -12.41 -14.90 5.03
CA ARG A 401 -11.25 -14.06 4.67
C ARG A 401 -9.99 -14.89 4.40
N TRP A 402 -9.73 -15.91 5.20
CA TRP A 402 -8.61 -16.82 4.98
C TRP A 402 -8.83 -17.74 3.80
N ALA A 403 -10.06 -18.17 3.53
CA ALA A 403 -10.41 -18.94 2.35
C ALA A 403 -10.21 -18.16 1.04
N GLU A 404 -10.42 -16.84 1.06
CA GLU A 404 -10.04 -15.93 -0.05
C GLU A 404 -8.53 -15.94 -0.26
N LEU A 405 -7.74 -15.76 0.81
CA LEU A 405 -6.28 -15.73 0.76
C LEU A 405 -5.67 -17.06 0.28
N LEU A 406 -6.26 -18.18 0.70
CA LEU A 406 -5.87 -19.54 0.31
C LEU A 406 -6.50 -20.02 -1.00
N GLN A 407 -7.28 -19.16 -1.66
CA GLN A 407 -7.94 -19.42 -2.95
C GLN A 407 -8.76 -20.72 -2.96
N ILE A 408 -9.51 -21.00 -1.90
CA ILE A 408 -10.33 -22.21 -1.77
C ILE A 408 -11.52 -22.15 -2.76
N ARG A 409 -11.42 -22.91 -3.86
CA ARG A 409 -12.41 -22.98 -4.95
C ARG A 409 -12.27 -24.28 -5.76
N THR A 410 -13.26 -24.63 -6.57
CA THR A 410 -13.18 -25.82 -7.46
C THR A 410 -12.61 -25.53 -8.86
N SER A 411 -12.56 -24.26 -9.30
CA SER A 411 -12.12 -23.89 -10.66
C SER A 411 -10.62 -24.07 -10.92
N ASN A 412 -9.82 -24.32 -9.90
CA ASN A 412 -8.40 -24.68 -9.99
C ASN A 412 -8.16 -26.20 -10.11
N GLY A 413 -9.22 -27.01 -10.28
CA GLY A 413 -9.11 -28.46 -10.43
C GLY A 413 -9.30 -29.26 -9.14
N ILE A 414 -9.48 -28.59 -7.99
CA ILE A 414 -9.88 -29.26 -6.75
C ILE A 414 -11.26 -29.92 -6.92
N SER A 415 -11.35 -31.22 -6.66
CA SER A 415 -12.63 -31.94 -6.72
C SER A 415 -13.61 -31.47 -5.63
N ARG A 416 -14.92 -31.65 -5.83
CA ARG A 416 -15.93 -31.25 -4.81
C ARG A 416 -15.68 -31.86 -3.42
N LYS A 417 -15.19 -33.10 -3.38
CA LYS A 417 -14.80 -33.76 -2.12
C LYS A 417 -13.56 -33.09 -1.51
N GLY A 418 -12.53 -32.82 -2.33
CA GLY A 418 -11.32 -32.12 -1.89
C GLY A 418 -11.62 -30.72 -1.37
N LEU A 419 -12.51 -29.97 -2.03
CA LEU A 419 -12.96 -28.65 -1.59
C LEU A 419 -13.57 -28.73 -0.18
N HIS A 420 -14.52 -29.65 0.03
CA HIS A 420 -15.17 -29.80 1.32
C HIS A 420 -14.17 -30.13 2.44
N LEU A 421 -13.23 -31.04 2.17
CA LEU A 421 -12.19 -31.40 3.13
C LEU A 421 -11.21 -30.24 3.41
N TYR A 422 -10.89 -29.44 2.39
CA TYR A 422 -9.99 -28.29 2.56
C TYR A 422 -10.65 -27.14 3.32
N ASP A 423 -11.92 -26.83 3.02
CA ASP A 423 -12.71 -25.86 3.80
C ASP A 423 -12.93 -26.35 5.23
N GLN A 424 -13.24 -27.64 5.43
CA GLN A 424 -13.38 -28.23 6.75
C GLN A 424 -12.07 -28.14 7.56
N TRP A 425 -10.93 -28.44 6.94
CA TRP A 425 -9.62 -28.28 7.58
C TRP A 425 -9.41 -26.84 8.07
N LEU A 426 -9.66 -25.83 7.23
CA LEU A 426 -9.51 -24.43 7.62
C LEU A 426 -10.45 -24.07 8.79
N ARG A 427 -11.70 -24.51 8.75
CA ARG A 427 -12.69 -24.30 9.81
C ARG A 427 -12.24 -24.92 11.13
N GLU A 428 -11.79 -26.16 11.11
CA GLU A 428 -11.32 -26.88 12.28
C GLU A 428 -10.14 -26.15 12.92
N ARG A 429 -9.17 -25.69 12.13
CA ARG A 429 -8.03 -24.91 12.60
C ARG A 429 -8.45 -23.60 13.26
N VAL A 430 -9.29 -22.80 12.59
CA VAL A 430 -9.73 -21.50 13.12
C VAL A 430 -10.61 -21.67 14.37
N HIS A 431 -11.54 -22.63 14.38
CA HIS A 431 -12.39 -22.91 15.55
C HIS A 431 -11.60 -23.47 16.74
N ALA A 432 -10.50 -24.20 16.48
CA ALA A 432 -9.56 -24.63 17.52
C ALA A 432 -8.69 -23.47 18.07
N GLY A 433 -8.82 -22.26 17.52
CA GLY A 433 -8.06 -21.09 17.93
C GLY A 433 -6.64 -21.06 17.37
N GLU A 434 -6.35 -21.81 16.30
CA GLU A 434 -5.06 -21.73 15.62
C GLU A 434 -4.88 -20.38 14.93
N THR A 435 -3.65 -19.89 14.99
CA THR A 435 -3.25 -18.59 14.47
C THR A 435 -2.82 -18.69 13.01
N ILE A 436 -2.94 -17.59 12.27
CA ILE A 436 -2.75 -17.59 10.81
C ILE A 436 -1.34 -17.98 10.37
N ASP A 437 -0.31 -17.69 11.18
CA ASP A 437 1.04 -18.19 10.98
C ASP A 437 1.11 -19.71 10.91
N LYS A 438 0.44 -20.41 11.83
CA LYS A 438 0.41 -21.87 11.86
C LYS A 438 -0.34 -22.46 10.68
N ILE A 439 -1.48 -21.87 10.33
CA ILE A 439 -2.29 -22.29 9.18
C ILE A 439 -1.48 -22.14 7.89
N VAL A 440 -0.78 -21.01 7.72
CA VAL A 440 0.08 -20.76 6.55
C VAL A 440 1.29 -21.69 6.53
N ALA A 441 1.96 -21.90 7.67
CA ALA A 441 3.09 -22.80 7.76
C ALA A 441 2.69 -24.25 7.44
N GLU A 442 1.53 -24.71 7.92
CA GLU A 442 0.97 -26.02 7.61
C GLU A 442 0.64 -26.15 6.12
N ALA A 443 -0.05 -25.16 5.54
CA ALA A 443 -0.40 -25.16 4.11
C ALA A 443 0.85 -25.22 3.20
N LEU A 444 1.84 -24.37 3.49
CA LEU A 444 3.08 -24.30 2.70
C LEU A 444 3.95 -25.55 2.85
N SER A 445 3.91 -26.25 3.99
CA SER A 445 4.72 -27.46 4.21
C SER A 445 3.97 -28.77 3.94
N ALA A 446 2.69 -28.70 3.53
CA ALA A 446 1.81 -29.85 3.41
C ALA A 446 2.30 -30.90 2.40
N THR A 447 2.14 -32.17 2.76
CA THR A 447 2.42 -33.32 1.90
C THR A 447 1.41 -34.43 2.17
N GLY A 448 1.20 -35.32 1.21
CA GLY A 448 0.22 -36.39 1.29
C GLY A 448 -0.90 -36.23 0.26
N GLY A 449 -1.85 -37.17 0.29
CA GLY A 449 -3.06 -37.09 -0.53
C GLY A 449 -3.93 -35.90 -0.12
N THR A 450 -4.55 -35.21 -1.07
CA THR A 450 -5.38 -34.03 -0.81
C THR A 450 -6.69 -34.35 -0.08
N PHE A 451 -7.03 -35.62 0.13
CA PHE A 451 -8.10 -36.04 1.04
C PHE A 451 -7.55 -36.48 2.40
N GLU A 452 -6.38 -37.12 2.44
CA GLU A 452 -5.71 -37.55 3.68
C GLU A 452 -5.15 -36.36 4.47
N ASN A 453 -4.49 -35.43 3.77
CA ASN A 453 -3.97 -34.17 4.29
C ASN A 453 -4.52 -33.01 3.45
N PRO A 454 -5.71 -32.47 3.79
CA PRO A 454 -6.41 -31.48 2.97
C PRO A 454 -5.63 -30.18 2.73
N ALA A 455 -4.73 -29.79 3.63
CA ALA A 455 -3.84 -28.64 3.47
C ALA A 455 -2.98 -28.72 2.19
N SER A 456 -2.68 -29.94 1.71
CA SER A 456 -1.96 -30.17 0.45
C SER A 456 -2.69 -29.61 -0.77
N SER A 457 -3.99 -29.31 -0.64
CA SER A 457 -4.78 -28.68 -1.69
C SER A 457 -4.31 -27.28 -2.06
N TYR A 458 -3.52 -26.62 -1.20
CA TYR A 458 -2.84 -25.36 -1.54
C TYR A 458 -2.04 -25.47 -2.85
N PHE A 459 -1.36 -26.60 -3.07
CA PHE A 459 -0.55 -26.85 -4.28
C PHE A 459 -1.37 -27.22 -5.52
N GLN A 460 -2.71 -27.25 -5.43
CA GLN A 460 -3.59 -27.35 -6.59
C GLN A 460 -4.04 -25.96 -7.07
N THR A 461 -3.77 -24.89 -6.32
CA THR A 461 -4.10 -23.52 -6.75
C THR A 461 -3.29 -23.12 -7.98
N GLU A 462 -2.00 -23.43 -7.97
CA GLU A 462 -1.05 -23.32 -9.06
C GLU A 462 -0.07 -24.49 -9.01
N THR A 463 0.46 -24.90 -10.16
CA THR A 463 1.28 -26.13 -10.24
C THR A 463 2.73 -25.90 -10.65
N THR A 464 3.08 -24.67 -11.07
CA THR A 464 4.46 -24.32 -11.43
C THR A 464 5.17 -23.64 -10.25
N PRO A 465 6.48 -23.87 -10.05
CA PRO A 465 7.23 -23.22 -8.97
C PRO A 465 7.12 -21.69 -8.99
N GLN A 466 7.14 -21.10 -10.19
CA GLN A 466 7.01 -19.67 -10.42
C GLN A 466 5.67 -19.11 -9.92
N LEU A 467 4.55 -19.69 -10.36
CA LEU A 467 3.23 -19.20 -9.98
C LEU A 467 2.92 -19.44 -8.49
N LEU A 468 3.40 -20.55 -7.92
CA LEU A 468 3.33 -20.80 -6.48
C LEU A 468 4.09 -19.73 -5.68
N ALA A 469 5.28 -19.34 -6.13
CA ALA A 469 6.08 -18.31 -5.50
C ALA A 469 5.46 -16.92 -5.62
N GLU A 470 4.91 -16.58 -6.79
CA GLU A 470 4.17 -15.34 -7.00
C GLU A 470 2.95 -15.24 -6.07
N ASN A 471 2.15 -16.31 -5.97
CA ASN A 471 0.99 -16.35 -5.09
C ASN A 471 1.40 -16.28 -3.61
N ALA A 472 2.42 -17.02 -3.18
CA ALA A 472 2.91 -16.98 -1.80
C ALA A 472 3.45 -15.59 -1.42
N ALA A 473 4.23 -14.95 -2.30
CA ALA A 473 4.74 -13.60 -2.08
C ALA A 473 3.61 -12.57 -1.99
N GLN A 474 2.63 -12.62 -2.88
CA GLN A 474 1.53 -11.68 -2.90
C GLN A 474 0.58 -11.90 -1.71
N ALA A 475 0.15 -13.13 -1.45
CA ALA A 475 -0.79 -13.46 -0.39
C ALA A 475 -0.20 -13.19 1.00
N PHE A 476 1.02 -13.66 1.26
CA PHE A 476 1.54 -13.69 2.62
C PHE A 476 2.54 -12.58 2.93
N LEU A 477 3.27 -12.07 1.94
CA LEU A 477 4.22 -10.96 2.13
C LEU A 477 3.72 -9.63 1.57
N GLY A 478 2.52 -9.61 0.98
CA GLY A 478 1.94 -8.42 0.35
C GLY A 478 2.81 -7.89 -0.80
N THR A 479 3.62 -8.73 -1.44
CA THR A 479 4.65 -8.31 -2.37
C THR A 479 4.40 -8.89 -3.76
N ARG A 480 4.42 -8.04 -4.78
CA ARG A 480 4.21 -8.43 -6.19
C ARG A 480 5.55 -8.53 -6.91
N ILE A 481 6.02 -9.75 -7.15
CA ILE A 481 7.35 -10.02 -7.75
C ILE A 481 7.28 -10.38 -9.23
N GLN A 482 6.10 -10.44 -9.87
CA GLN A 482 5.91 -10.97 -11.23
C GLN A 482 6.76 -10.25 -12.28
N CYS A 483 6.92 -8.93 -12.17
CA CYS A 483 7.76 -8.19 -13.13
C CYS A 483 9.24 -8.63 -13.07
N ALA A 484 9.69 -9.15 -11.93
CA ALA A 484 11.05 -9.67 -11.74
C ALA A 484 11.32 -11.01 -12.46
N GLN A 485 10.29 -11.62 -13.07
CA GLN A 485 10.45 -12.87 -13.83
C GLN A 485 11.31 -12.69 -15.09
N CYS A 486 11.17 -11.55 -15.77
CA CYS A 486 11.80 -11.33 -17.08
C CYS A 486 12.96 -10.31 -17.05
N HIS A 487 12.97 -9.42 -16.05
CA HIS A 487 13.96 -8.36 -15.85
C HIS A 487 13.89 -7.88 -14.40
N ASN A 488 14.90 -7.19 -13.86
CA ASN A 488 14.77 -6.57 -12.53
C ASN A 488 13.56 -5.63 -12.45
N HIS A 489 12.85 -5.62 -11.32
CA HIS A 489 11.61 -4.88 -11.16
C HIS A 489 11.84 -3.37 -11.39
N PRO A 490 11.01 -2.69 -12.20
CA PRO A 490 11.30 -1.32 -12.63
C PRO A 490 11.03 -0.25 -11.57
N PHE A 491 10.18 -0.55 -10.60
CA PHE A 491 9.71 0.38 -9.57
C PHE A 491 9.87 -0.18 -8.14
N ASP A 492 10.70 -1.20 -7.97
CA ASP A 492 10.90 -1.87 -6.68
C ASP A 492 12.27 -2.53 -6.66
N ARG A 493 12.68 -3.03 -5.49
CA ARG A 493 14.02 -3.59 -5.26
C ARG A 493 14.25 -5.01 -5.80
N TRP A 494 13.20 -5.68 -6.28
CA TRP A 494 13.27 -7.11 -6.60
C TRP A 494 14.05 -7.39 -7.88
N THR A 495 15.05 -8.25 -7.79
CA THR A 495 15.85 -8.70 -8.94
C THR A 495 15.35 -10.03 -9.49
N MET A 496 15.82 -10.41 -10.69
CA MET A 496 15.59 -11.76 -11.22
C MET A 496 16.14 -12.84 -10.29
N ASP A 497 17.28 -12.58 -9.65
CA ASP A 497 17.88 -13.48 -8.67
C ASP A 497 16.97 -13.68 -7.45
N ASP A 498 16.32 -12.62 -6.97
CA ASP A 498 15.36 -12.73 -5.86
C ASP A 498 14.11 -13.49 -6.29
N TYR A 499 13.58 -13.22 -7.49
CA TYR A 499 12.40 -13.90 -8.02
C TYR A 499 12.64 -15.41 -8.15
N TYR A 500 13.69 -15.80 -8.88
CA TYR A 500 13.98 -17.20 -9.11
C TYR A 500 14.47 -17.89 -7.84
N GLY A 501 15.27 -17.21 -7.02
CA GLY A 501 15.71 -17.74 -5.72
C GLY A 501 14.56 -18.01 -4.76
N PHE A 502 13.49 -17.21 -4.81
CA PHE A 502 12.26 -17.48 -4.08
C PHE A 502 11.43 -18.60 -4.72
N ALA A 503 11.36 -18.65 -6.06
CA ALA A 503 10.69 -19.73 -6.78
C ALA A 503 11.33 -21.11 -6.56
N GLU A 504 12.63 -21.13 -6.29
CA GLU A 504 13.39 -22.35 -6.02
C GLU A 504 12.85 -23.14 -4.82
N PHE A 505 12.20 -22.49 -3.84
CA PHE A 505 11.55 -23.19 -2.72
C PHE A 505 10.46 -24.18 -3.15
N PHE A 506 9.91 -23.99 -4.35
CA PHE A 506 8.86 -24.82 -4.92
C PHE A 506 9.37 -25.75 -6.03
N ALA A 507 10.67 -25.73 -6.34
CA ALA A 507 11.26 -26.50 -7.45
C ALA A 507 11.14 -28.02 -7.28
N GLN A 508 11.02 -28.49 -6.04
CA GLN A 508 10.95 -29.92 -5.69
C GLN A 508 9.52 -30.42 -5.42
N VAL A 509 8.50 -29.62 -5.70
CA VAL A 509 7.10 -30.05 -5.53
C VAL A 509 6.73 -31.07 -6.60
N GLY A 510 6.46 -32.29 -6.17
CA GLY A 510 6.01 -33.40 -6.99
C GLY A 510 4.51 -33.67 -6.85
N TYR A 511 3.89 -34.06 -7.96
CA TYR A 511 2.48 -34.44 -8.03
C TYR A 511 2.34 -35.87 -8.55
N LYS A 512 1.51 -36.68 -7.91
CA LYS A 512 1.11 -38.00 -8.41
C LYS A 512 -0.38 -38.23 -8.17
N GLN A 513 -1.02 -38.96 -9.07
CA GLN A 513 -2.41 -39.38 -8.86
C GLN A 513 -2.48 -40.36 -7.67
N ALA A 514 -3.43 -40.15 -6.75
CA ALA A 514 -3.70 -41.09 -5.68
C ALA A 514 -4.57 -42.28 -6.16
N GLN A 515 -4.91 -43.20 -5.25
CA GLN A 515 -5.80 -44.33 -5.59
C GLN A 515 -7.21 -43.86 -5.99
N ASP A 516 -7.73 -42.81 -5.34
CA ASP A 516 -8.95 -42.14 -5.81
C ASP A 516 -8.59 -41.23 -6.99
N PRO A 517 -9.25 -41.38 -8.16
CA PRO A 517 -8.96 -40.56 -9.35
C PRO A 517 -9.26 -39.07 -9.16
N ARG A 518 -9.90 -38.68 -8.05
CA ARG A 518 -10.22 -37.28 -7.71
C ARG A 518 -9.24 -36.67 -6.70
N GLU A 519 -8.25 -37.44 -6.27
CA GLU A 519 -7.26 -37.06 -5.27
C GLU A 519 -5.84 -37.03 -5.87
N ILE A 520 -5.10 -35.99 -5.53
CA ILE A 520 -3.70 -35.82 -5.92
C ILE A 520 -2.86 -35.97 -4.66
N THR A 521 -1.73 -36.67 -4.75
CA THR A 521 -0.73 -36.69 -3.69
C THR A 521 0.38 -35.69 -4.02
N VAL A 522 0.62 -34.78 -3.09
CA VAL A 522 1.72 -33.81 -3.14
C VAL A 522 2.89 -34.34 -2.31
N PHE A 523 4.09 -34.36 -2.87
CA PHE A 523 5.29 -34.88 -2.19
C PHE A 523 6.54 -34.07 -2.53
N ASN A 524 7.56 -34.16 -1.69
CA ASN A 524 8.88 -33.66 -2.02
C ASN A 524 9.58 -34.65 -2.96
N ALA A 525 9.89 -34.24 -4.18
CA ALA A 525 10.64 -35.05 -5.13
C ALA A 525 12.10 -35.29 -4.71
N GLY A 526 12.65 -34.42 -3.84
CA GLY A 526 14.05 -34.48 -3.38
C GLY A 526 15.08 -34.21 -4.48
N MET A 527 14.61 -33.81 -5.66
CA MET A 527 15.39 -33.45 -6.83
C MET A 527 14.62 -32.40 -7.64
N GLY A 528 15.36 -31.58 -8.39
CA GLY A 528 14.81 -30.44 -9.11
C GLY A 528 15.53 -29.16 -8.69
N SER A 529 15.90 -28.36 -9.69
CA SER A 529 16.48 -27.04 -9.53
C SER A 529 16.05 -26.19 -10.73
N LEU A 530 15.71 -24.93 -10.48
CA LEU A 530 15.50 -23.96 -11.53
C LEU A 530 16.83 -23.54 -12.13
N LYS A 531 16.78 -23.15 -13.41
CA LYS A 531 17.88 -22.52 -14.12
C LYS A 531 17.58 -21.04 -14.30
N HIS A 532 18.56 -20.19 -14.02
CA HIS A 532 18.42 -18.76 -14.23
C HIS A 532 18.35 -18.47 -15.75
N PRO A 533 17.37 -17.70 -16.24
CA PRO A 533 17.08 -17.61 -17.67
C PRO A 533 18.09 -16.79 -18.48
N VAL A 534 18.95 -16.00 -17.83
CA VAL A 534 19.94 -15.14 -18.51
C VAL A 534 21.24 -15.88 -18.79
N ASP A 535 21.75 -16.63 -17.83
CA ASP A 535 23.10 -17.24 -17.83
C ASP A 535 23.07 -18.78 -17.67
N GLY A 536 21.90 -19.37 -17.42
CA GLY A 536 21.72 -20.83 -17.37
C GLY A 536 22.30 -21.52 -16.13
N ARG A 537 22.74 -20.76 -15.12
CA ARG A 537 23.25 -21.33 -13.85
C ARG A 537 22.13 -21.92 -13.01
N ASP A 538 22.49 -22.82 -12.09
CA ASP A 538 21.57 -23.27 -11.05
C ASP A 538 21.20 -22.09 -10.14
N VAL A 539 19.90 -22.00 -9.85
CA VAL A 539 19.35 -20.99 -8.96
C VAL A 539 19.67 -21.37 -7.51
N VAL A 540 20.04 -20.38 -6.71
CA VAL A 540 20.27 -20.55 -5.27
C VAL A 540 19.02 -20.08 -4.53
N LEU A 541 18.55 -20.89 -3.57
CA LEU A 541 17.45 -20.52 -2.68
C LEU A 541 17.71 -19.18 -2.02
N ARG A 542 16.70 -18.30 -2.04
CA ARG A 542 16.79 -16.99 -1.41
C ARG A 542 15.45 -16.56 -0.84
N HIS A 543 15.44 -16.20 0.44
CA HIS A 543 14.30 -15.53 1.05
C HIS A 543 14.12 -14.13 0.44
N LEU A 544 12.87 -13.72 0.18
CA LEU A 544 12.62 -12.38 -0.33
C LEU A 544 13.07 -11.31 0.67
N GLY A 545 14.06 -10.51 0.27
CA GLY A 545 14.64 -9.46 1.10
C GLY A 545 15.54 -9.99 2.22
N GLY A 546 15.99 -11.24 2.12
CA GLY A 546 16.90 -11.87 3.07
C GLY A 546 18.00 -12.67 2.37
N GLU A 547 18.87 -13.27 3.18
CA GLU A 547 19.98 -14.09 2.70
C GLU A 547 19.53 -15.50 2.31
N PRO A 548 20.33 -16.23 1.49
CA PRO A 548 20.13 -17.65 1.26
C PRO A 548 20.05 -18.43 2.58
N PRO A 549 19.02 -19.27 2.79
CA PRO A 549 18.92 -20.07 4.00
C PRO A 549 19.95 -21.21 4.01
N ALA A 550 20.32 -21.65 5.21
CA ALA A 550 20.99 -22.92 5.38
C ALA A 550 19.97 -24.06 5.21
N VAL A 551 20.22 -24.98 4.28
CA VAL A 551 19.35 -26.12 4.01
C VAL A 551 20.13 -27.41 4.20
N LYS A 552 19.59 -28.34 5.01
CA LYS A 552 20.22 -29.63 5.24
C LYS A 552 20.03 -30.55 4.03
N PRO A 553 20.96 -31.47 3.74
CA PRO A 553 20.79 -32.44 2.67
C PRO A 553 19.48 -33.23 2.82
N GLY A 554 18.64 -33.22 1.78
CA GLY A 554 17.35 -33.92 1.75
C GLY A 554 16.21 -33.23 2.52
N GLU A 555 16.44 -32.02 3.06
CA GLU A 555 15.40 -31.22 3.69
C GLU A 555 14.41 -30.67 2.64
N ASP A 556 13.12 -30.69 2.97
CA ASP A 556 12.09 -30.14 2.09
C ASP A 556 12.15 -28.62 2.10
N TYR A 557 12.47 -28.02 0.95
CA TYR A 557 12.61 -26.58 0.80
C TYR A 557 11.37 -25.83 1.27
N ARG A 558 10.18 -26.42 1.10
CA ARG A 558 8.93 -25.81 1.54
C ARG A 558 8.82 -25.68 3.05
N LYS A 559 9.42 -26.59 3.82
CA LYS A 559 9.46 -26.49 5.29
C LYS A 559 10.35 -25.33 5.71
N VAL A 560 11.51 -25.19 5.08
CA VAL A 560 12.41 -24.05 5.30
C VAL A 560 11.70 -22.73 5.00
N LEU A 561 10.98 -22.66 3.87
CA LEU A 561 10.18 -21.50 3.52
C LEU A 561 9.07 -21.23 4.55
N ALA A 562 8.30 -22.25 4.94
CA ALA A 562 7.19 -22.12 5.88
C ALA A 562 7.65 -21.58 7.24
N GLU A 563 8.79 -22.08 7.75
CA GLU A 563 9.39 -21.66 9.01
C GLU A 563 9.84 -20.19 8.98
N TRP A 564 10.43 -19.72 7.88
CA TRP A 564 10.84 -18.32 7.73
C TRP A 564 9.66 -17.39 7.42
N LEU A 565 8.77 -17.79 6.53
CA LEU A 565 7.71 -16.93 6.01
C LEU A 565 6.71 -16.58 7.11
N ALA A 566 6.25 -17.56 7.88
CA ALA A 566 5.26 -17.37 8.93
C ALA A 566 5.88 -17.03 10.31
N SER A 567 7.14 -16.62 10.36
CA SER A 567 7.85 -16.37 11.60
C SER A 567 7.63 -14.93 12.14
N PRO A 568 7.60 -14.72 13.48
CA PRO A 568 7.57 -13.39 14.09
C PRO A 568 8.75 -12.49 13.70
N GLU A 569 9.89 -13.08 13.33
CA GLU A 569 11.10 -12.40 12.89
C GLU A 569 10.99 -11.89 11.44
N ASN A 570 9.97 -12.31 10.69
CA ASN A 570 9.70 -11.81 9.34
C ASN A 570 8.75 -10.60 9.38
N PRO A 571 9.27 -9.35 9.26
CA PRO A 571 8.45 -8.16 9.32
C PRO A 571 7.49 -8.04 8.13
N SER A 572 7.82 -8.63 6.96
CA SER A 572 6.96 -8.56 5.77
C SER A 572 5.66 -9.32 5.99
N PHE A 573 5.72 -10.51 6.59
CA PHE A 573 4.54 -11.31 6.91
C PHE A 573 3.65 -10.61 7.96
N SER A 574 4.24 -10.20 9.08
CA SER A 574 3.49 -9.52 10.15
C SER A 574 2.86 -8.20 9.71
N ARG A 575 3.56 -7.38 8.92
CA ARG A 575 3.01 -6.14 8.36
C ARG A 575 1.90 -6.39 7.35
N ASN A 576 2.06 -7.38 6.46
CA ASN A 576 1.04 -7.71 5.48
C ASN A 576 -0.24 -8.21 6.15
N VAL A 577 -0.15 -9.19 7.06
CA VAL A 577 -1.32 -9.71 7.78
C VAL A 577 -1.99 -8.59 8.59
N ALA A 578 -1.22 -7.76 9.29
CA ALA A 578 -1.78 -6.62 10.02
C ALA A 578 -2.47 -5.60 9.10
N ASN A 579 -1.94 -5.37 7.89
CA ASN A 579 -2.54 -4.50 6.89
C ASN A 579 -3.86 -5.08 6.33
N VAL A 580 -3.93 -6.41 6.11
CA VAL A 580 -5.17 -7.12 5.75
C VAL A 580 -6.23 -6.98 6.85
N VAL A 581 -5.82 -7.14 8.11
CA VAL A 581 -6.71 -6.95 9.27
C VAL A 581 -7.19 -5.51 9.36
N TRP A 582 -6.28 -4.54 9.26
CA TRP A 582 -6.62 -3.12 9.26
C TRP A 582 -7.62 -2.75 8.16
N ALA A 583 -7.35 -3.17 6.92
CA ALA A 583 -8.17 -2.85 5.77
C ALA A 583 -9.60 -3.41 5.87
N HIS A 584 -9.79 -4.53 6.57
CA HIS A 584 -11.13 -5.07 6.86
C HIS A 584 -12.00 -4.06 7.61
N PHE A 585 -11.47 -3.41 8.66
CA PHE A 585 -12.22 -2.48 9.50
C PHE A 585 -12.29 -1.06 8.94
N LEU A 586 -11.21 -0.56 8.33
CA LEU A 586 -11.14 0.83 7.86
C LEU A 586 -11.48 0.98 6.37
N GLY A 587 -11.61 -0.13 5.63
CA GLY A 587 -11.94 -0.17 4.20
C GLY A 587 -10.81 0.17 3.25
N VAL A 588 -9.63 0.51 3.79
CA VAL A 588 -8.42 0.83 3.04
C VAL A 588 -7.21 0.47 3.90
N GLY A 589 -6.19 -0.11 3.28
CA GLY A 589 -4.95 -0.46 3.97
C GLY A 589 -4.10 0.77 4.32
N VAL A 590 -3.19 0.61 5.27
CA VAL A 590 -2.08 1.56 5.49
C VAL A 590 -1.14 1.54 4.28
N VAL A 591 -0.92 0.37 3.68
CA VAL A 591 -0.48 0.21 2.29
C VAL A 591 -1.71 -0.12 1.45
N GLU A 592 -1.94 0.60 0.37
CA GLU A 592 -3.08 0.35 -0.53
C GLU A 592 -2.64 0.46 -2.00
N PRO A 593 -2.87 -0.56 -2.86
CA PRO A 593 -3.57 -1.82 -2.58
C PRO A 593 -2.96 -2.65 -1.44
N VAL A 594 -3.82 -3.38 -0.72
CA VAL A 594 -3.46 -4.05 0.55
C VAL A 594 -2.30 -5.04 0.41
N ASP A 595 -2.14 -5.63 -0.78
CA ASP A 595 -1.17 -6.65 -1.16
C ASP A 595 -0.07 -6.11 -2.08
N ASP A 596 0.25 -4.81 -1.97
CA ASP A 596 1.15 -4.12 -2.90
C ASP A 596 2.24 -3.27 -2.21
N PHE A 597 3.03 -3.93 -1.38
CA PHE A 597 4.18 -3.38 -0.69
C PHE A 597 5.35 -3.24 -1.67
N ARG A 598 5.64 -2.00 -2.04
CA ARG A 598 6.79 -1.65 -2.89
C ARG A 598 7.47 -0.38 -2.38
N VAL A 599 8.74 -0.19 -2.71
CA VAL A 599 9.43 1.08 -2.44
C VAL A 599 8.66 2.27 -3.02
N SER A 600 8.12 2.12 -4.23
CA SER A 600 7.31 3.14 -4.92
C SER A 600 5.87 3.31 -4.40
N ASN A 601 5.40 2.42 -3.51
CA ASN A 601 4.10 2.49 -2.85
C ASN A 601 4.27 2.41 -1.33
N PRO A 602 4.87 3.43 -0.71
CA PRO A 602 5.11 3.42 0.73
C PRO A 602 3.78 3.48 1.51
N PRO A 603 3.76 3.02 2.77
CA PRO A 603 2.60 3.16 3.63
C PRO A 603 2.22 4.63 3.84
N SER A 604 0.91 4.91 3.90
CA SER A 604 0.38 6.25 4.20
C SER A 604 0.79 6.74 5.60
N ASN A 605 1.04 5.80 6.51
CA ASN A 605 1.57 6.01 7.85
C ASN A 605 2.53 4.87 8.24
N PRO A 606 3.85 5.00 7.98
CA PRO A 606 4.83 3.96 8.28
C PRO A 606 4.87 3.57 9.76
N ALA A 607 4.77 4.55 10.66
CA ALA A 607 4.82 4.31 12.11
C ALA A 607 3.62 3.49 12.60
N LEU A 608 2.43 3.76 12.07
CA LEU A 608 1.23 2.95 12.34
C LEU A 608 1.42 1.51 11.86
N LEU A 609 1.89 1.30 10.63
CA LEU A 609 2.11 -0.03 10.07
C LEU A 609 3.13 -0.83 10.90
N ASP A 610 4.21 -0.18 11.32
CA ASP A 610 5.24 -0.77 12.18
C ASP A 610 4.70 -1.14 13.56
N HIS A 611 3.79 -0.35 14.12
CA HIS A 611 3.12 -0.66 15.38
C HIS A 611 2.22 -1.88 15.25
N ILE A 612 1.28 -1.89 14.30
CA ILE A 612 0.32 -2.99 14.16
C ILE A 612 1.00 -4.30 13.74
N GLY A 613 2.07 -4.23 12.92
CA GLY A 613 2.87 -5.40 12.56
C GLY A 613 3.63 -6.00 13.74
N ARG A 614 4.33 -5.16 14.52
CA ARG A 614 5.03 -5.62 15.74
C ARG A 614 4.09 -6.18 16.78
N LYS A 615 2.92 -5.57 16.97
CA LYS A 615 1.88 -6.07 17.86
C LYS A 615 1.47 -7.49 17.46
N LEU A 616 1.13 -7.69 16.19
CA LEU A 616 0.68 -8.99 15.70
C LEU A 616 1.78 -10.06 15.83
N ALA A 617 3.03 -9.72 15.53
CA ALA A 617 4.17 -10.63 15.75
C ALA A 617 4.34 -10.98 17.24
N GLY A 618 4.26 -9.98 18.14
CA GLY A 618 4.36 -10.18 19.59
C GLY A 618 3.21 -11.04 20.16
N ASP A 619 2.01 -10.92 19.60
CA ASP A 619 0.84 -11.70 19.97
C ASP A 619 0.79 -13.08 19.27
N ARG A 620 1.90 -13.50 18.63
CA ARG A 620 2.03 -14.76 17.87
C ARG A 620 0.90 -14.93 16.85
N PHE A 621 0.62 -13.86 16.12
CA PHE A 621 -0.37 -13.80 15.06
C PHE A 621 -1.81 -14.14 15.48
N ASN A 622 -2.12 -14.06 16.78
CA ASN A 622 -3.50 -13.96 17.23
C ASN A 622 -4.04 -12.58 16.84
N ILE A 623 -5.06 -12.55 15.98
CA ILE A 623 -5.63 -11.29 15.49
C ILE A 623 -6.52 -10.60 16.53
N ARG A 624 -7.05 -11.31 17.53
CA ARG A 624 -8.04 -10.76 18.48
C ARG A 624 -7.55 -9.52 19.23
N PRO A 625 -6.32 -9.49 19.80
CA PRO A 625 -5.82 -8.29 20.46
C PRO A 625 -5.67 -7.09 19.52
N LEU A 626 -5.26 -7.31 18.26
CA LEU A 626 -5.16 -6.26 17.25
C LEU A 626 -6.55 -5.73 16.86
N VAL A 627 -7.49 -6.63 16.60
CA VAL A 627 -8.90 -6.28 16.32
C VAL A 627 -9.49 -5.46 17.45
N ARG A 628 -9.28 -5.90 18.70
CA ARG A 628 -9.74 -5.18 19.89
C ARG A 628 -9.15 -3.76 19.96
N GLU A 629 -7.86 -3.60 19.67
CA GLU A 629 -7.21 -2.29 19.67
C GLU A 629 -7.76 -1.38 18.56
N ILE A 630 -7.96 -1.91 17.35
CA ILE A 630 -8.55 -1.18 16.23
C ILE A 630 -9.96 -0.68 16.61
N CYS A 631 -10.86 -1.56 17.05
CA CYS A 631 -12.24 -1.19 17.35
C CYS A 631 -12.37 -0.20 18.54
N ASN A 632 -11.41 -0.20 19.47
CA ASN A 632 -11.36 0.74 20.59
C ASN A 632 -10.64 2.07 20.26
N SER A 633 -10.02 2.21 19.09
CA SER A 633 -9.38 3.46 18.67
C SER A 633 -10.42 4.56 18.39
N ARG A 634 -10.06 5.83 18.61
CA ARG A 634 -10.85 6.97 18.13
C ARG A 634 -10.93 6.97 16.61
N THR A 635 -9.86 6.59 15.92
CA THR A 635 -9.83 6.47 14.45
C THR A 635 -10.96 5.59 13.91
N TYR A 636 -11.18 4.39 14.48
CA TYR A 636 -12.29 3.52 14.07
C TYR A 636 -13.67 4.10 14.43
N GLN A 637 -13.75 4.89 15.50
CA GLN A 637 -14.98 5.45 16.04
C GLN A 637 -15.35 6.83 15.46
N LEU A 638 -14.68 7.30 14.41
CA LEU A 638 -15.06 8.54 13.74
C LEU A 638 -16.41 8.39 13.00
N ALA A 639 -17.09 9.49 12.80
CA ALA A 639 -18.24 9.61 11.92
C ALA A 639 -17.79 9.61 10.45
N SER A 640 -18.70 9.22 9.55
CA SER A 640 -18.47 9.26 8.10
C SER A 640 -18.76 10.63 7.47
N THR A 641 -19.42 11.53 8.20
CA THR A 641 -19.63 12.91 7.78
C THR A 641 -18.30 13.64 7.71
N ARG A 642 -17.91 14.05 6.49
CA ARG A 642 -16.69 14.81 6.23
C ARG A 642 -16.89 16.29 6.54
N ASN A 643 -15.81 16.95 6.97
CA ASN A 643 -15.70 18.39 7.09
C ASN A 643 -14.90 18.96 5.90
N ALA A 644 -14.69 20.28 5.86
CA ALA A 644 -13.97 20.92 4.77
C ALA A 644 -12.49 20.51 4.68
N SER A 645 -11.84 20.26 5.82
CA SER A 645 -10.41 19.90 5.89
C SER A 645 -10.15 18.48 5.39
N ASN A 646 -11.05 17.54 5.69
CA ASN A 646 -10.89 16.13 5.33
C ASN A 646 -11.71 15.66 4.11
N ALA A 647 -12.37 16.58 3.40
CA ALA A 647 -13.25 16.27 2.27
C ALA A 647 -12.59 15.36 1.21
N TRP A 648 -11.28 15.53 1.00
CA TRP A 648 -10.46 14.83 0.00
C TRP A 648 -9.51 13.79 0.59
N ASP A 649 -9.57 13.53 1.90
CA ASP A 649 -8.72 12.49 2.49
C ASP A 649 -9.22 11.09 2.10
N MET A 650 -8.37 10.34 1.41
CA MET A 650 -8.68 8.97 0.97
C MET A 650 -7.76 7.91 1.58
N ARG A 651 -6.76 8.32 2.39
CA ARG A 651 -5.63 7.47 2.80
C ARG A 651 -5.20 7.64 4.25
N ASN A 652 -5.62 8.71 4.94
CA ASN A 652 -5.12 9.07 6.26
C ASN A 652 -6.13 8.84 7.39
N PHE A 653 -7.26 8.18 7.10
CA PHE A 653 -8.22 7.69 8.10
C PHE A 653 -8.90 8.78 8.93
N SER A 654 -8.99 10.02 8.43
CA SER A 654 -9.57 11.17 9.14
C SER A 654 -11.09 11.14 9.31
N HIS A 655 -11.77 10.12 8.79
CA HIS A 655 -13.20 9.88 8.93
C HIS A 655 -13.47 8.39 8.67
N ALA A 656 -14.62 7.89 9.14
CA ALA A 656 -15.05 6.54 8.77
C ALA A 656 -15.45 6.49 7.30
N ARG A 657 -14.97 5.47 6.58
CA ARG A 657 -15.35 5.28 5.18
C ARG A 657 -16.69 4.58 5.09
N ILE A 658 -17.55 5.10 4.22
CA ILE A 658 -18.77 4.41 3.81
C ILE A 658 -18.36 3.24 2.92
N ARG A 659 -18.66 2.02 3.35
CA ARG A 659 -18.27 0.76 2.71
C ARG A 659 -19.51 -0.02 2.31
N ARG A 660 -19.60 -0.45 1.06
CA ARG A 660 -20.67 -1.38 0.67
C ARG A 660 -20.49 -2.69 1.43
N LEU A 661 -21.57 -3.25 1.95
CA LEU A 661 -21.53 -4.59 2.53
C LEU A 661 -21.11 -5.61 1.46
N ARG A 662 -20.27 -6.56 1.89
CA ARG A 662 -19.88 -7.71 1.06
C ARG A 662 -21.13 -8.48 0.64
N ALA A 663 -21.09 -9.15 -0.51
CA ALA A 663 -22.25 -9.84 -1.06
C ALA A 663 -22.85 -10.84 -0.06
N GLU A 664 -21.98 -11.58 0.62
CA GLU A 664 -22.31 -12.57 1.64
C GLU A 664 -22.97 -11.92 2.85
N VAL A 665 -22.32 -10.88 3.41
CA VAL A 665 -22.83 -10.14 4.57
C VAL A 665 -24.18 -9.47 4.26
N LEU A 666 -24.34 -8.90 3.07
CA LEU A 666 -25.60 -8.27 2.67
C LEU A 666 -26.73 -9.30 2.54
N LEU A 667 -26.45 -10.47 1.95
CA LEU A 667 -27.43 -11.56 1.86
C LEU A 667 -27.82 -12.10 3.24
N ASP A 668 -26.85 -12.28 4.13
CA ASP A 668 -27.09 -12.72 5.50
C ASP A 668 -27.87 -11.68 6.31
N CYS A 669 -27.58 -10.39 6.15
CA CYS A 669 -28.37 -9.31 6.74
C CYS A 669 -29.81 -9.30 6.19
N LEU A 670 -30.02 -9.48 4.89
CA LEU A 670 -31.36 -9.60 4.28
C LEU A 670 -32.14 -10.78 4.89
N ASN A 671 -31.50 -11.95 5.00
CA ASN A 671 -32.09 -13.12 5.64
C ASN A 671 -32.45 -12.86 7.11
N GLN A 672 -31.55 -12.24 7.87
CA GLN A 672 -31.74 -11.89 9.28
C GLN A 672 -32.95 -10.97 9.48
N VAL A 673 -33.01 -9.84 8.76
CA VAL A 673 -34.06 -8.84 8.96
C VAL A 673 -35.40 -9.31 8.42
N THR A 674 -35.43 -10.14 7.38
CA THR A 674 -36.67 -10.73 6.88
C THR A 674 -37.09 -11.99 7.63
N ALA A 675 -36.26 -12.51 8.53
CA ALA A 675 -36.46 -13.81 9.18
C ALA A 675 -36.68 -14.95 8.16
N THR A 676 -35.87 -14.94 7.11
CA THR A 676 -35.85 -15.96 6.05
C THR A 676 -34.49 -16.65 5.99
N THR A 677 -34.38 -17.66 5.14
CA THR A 677 -33.12 -18.39 4.89
C THR A 677 -32.91 -18.51 3.39
N GLU A 678 -31.67 -18.63 2.95
CA GLU A 678 -31.34 -18.91 1.56
C GLU A 678 -30.95 -20.38 1.38
N ARG A 679 -31.33 -20.99 0.25
CA ARG A 679 -30.83 -22.32 -0.10
C ARG A 679 -29.46 -22.17 -0.76
N LEU A 680 -28.41 -22.40 0.00
CA LEU A 680 -27.03 -22.33 -0.49
C LEU A 680 -26.48 -23.75 -0.78
N PRO A 681 -26.09 -24.05 -2.03
CA PRO A 681 -25.51 -25.35 -2.36
C PRO A 681 -24.32 -25.70 -1.46
N GLY A 682 -24.32 -26.92 -0.91
CA GLY A 682 -23.26 -27.41 -0.02
C GLY A 682 -23.45 -27.08 1.46
N LEU A 683 -24.46 -26.28 1.82
CA LEU A 683 -24.79 -25.95 3.21
C LEU A 683 -26.14 -26.57 3.65
N PRO A 684 -26.32 -26.85 4.95
CA PRO A 684 -27.61 -27.22 5.50
C PRO A 684 -28.62 -26.06 5.37
N ALA A 685 -29.92 -26.37 5.51
CA ALA A 685 -30.96 -25.35 5.55
C ALA A 685 -30.68 -24.35 6.69
N GLY A 686 -30.69 -23.05 6.37
CA GLY A 686 -30.36 -21.98 7.32
C GLY A 686 -28.87 -21.67 7.44
N GLY A 687 -27.99 -22.32 6.67
CA GLY A 687 -26.58 -21.92 6.56
C GLY A 687 -26.44 -20.51 5.98
N ARG A 688 -25.37 -19.81 6.38
CA ARG A 688 -25.08 -18.44 5.98
C ARG A 688 -24.25 -18.35 4.72
N ALA A 689 -24.36 -17.23 4.02
CA ALA A 689 -23.56 -16.95 2.83
C ALA A 689 -22.06 -16.85 3.14
N ILE A 690 -21.69 -16.33 4.31
CA ILE A 690 -20.27 -16.30 4.75
C ILE A 690 -19.68 -17.71 4.98
N GLU A 691 -20.53 -18.73 5.14
CA GLU A 691 -20.11 -20.12 5.32
C GLU A 691 -19.91 -20.86 3.98
N VAL A 692 -20.13 -20.20 2.84
CA VAL A 692 -19.98 -20.84 1.53
C VAL A 692 -18.50 -21.18 1.25
N ALA A 693 -18.24 -22.48 1.11
CA ALA A 693 -16.92 -23.03 0.90
C ALA A 693 -16.34 -22.73 -0.51
N ASP A 694 -17.15 -22.75 -1.57
CA ASP A 694 -16.67 -22.51 -2.94
C ASP A 694 -16.95 -21.07 -3.39
N GLY A 695 -15.91 -20.35 -3.81
CA GLY A 695 -16.06 -19.02 -4.43
C GLY A 695 -16.96 -19.03 -5.68
N GLN A 696 -17.15 -20.19 -6.31
CA GLN A 696 -17.97 -20.38 -7.52
C GLN A 696 -19.35 -21.01 -7.29
N VAL A 697 -19.85 -21.12 -6.05
CA VAL A 697 -21.21 -21.64 -5.82
C VAL A 697 -22.24 -20.83 -6.63
N PRO A 698 -23.07 -21.45 -7.50
CA PRO A 698 -24.07 -20.73 -8.28
C PRO A 698 -25.10 -20.06 -7.37
N ASN A 699 -25.08 -18.73 -7.33
CA ASN A 699 -26.09 -17.91 -6.66
C ASN A 699 -26.11 -16.53 -7.33
N TYR A 700 -27.24 -16.18 -7.95
CA TYR A 700 -27.37 -14.95 -8.73
C TYR A 700 -27.09 -13.70 -7.89
N PHE A 701 -27.61 -13.64 -6.66
CA PHE A 701 -27.38 -12.51 -5.75
C PHE A 701 -25.88 -12.33 -5.47
N LEU A 702 -25.20 -13.39 -5.04
CA LEU A 702 -23.78 -13.33 -4.69
C LEU A 702 -22.92 -12.89 -5.88
N THR A 703 -23.20 -13.40 -7.08
CA THR A 703 -22.50 -12.98 -8.31
C THR A 703 -22.80 -11.52 -8.67
N THR A 704 -24.07 -11.08 -8.66
CA THR A 704 -24.45 -9.70 -9.00
C THR A 704 -23.85 -8.68 -8.03
N PHE A 705 -23.73 -9.04 -6.75
CA PHE A 705 -23.14 -8.19 -5.70
C PHE A 705 -21.62 -8.35 -5.58
N GLY A 706 -20.96 -8.98 -6.55
CA GLY A 706 -19.50 -8.99 -6.67
C GLY A 706 -18.79 -9.81 -5.60
N ARG A 707 -19.34 -10.97 -5.23
CA ARG A 707 -18.63 -11.97 -4.43
C ARG A 707 -17.26 -12.28 -5.05
N SER A 708 -16.27 -12.59 -4.19
CA SER A 708 -14.98 -13.12 -4.65
C SER A 708 -15.14 -14.46 -5.36
N ASP A 709 -14.61 -14.57 -6.57
CA ASP A 709 -14.43 -15.86 -7.23
C ASP A 709 -13.26 -16.65 -6.63
N ARG A 710 -12.48 -15.97 -5.77
CA ARG A 710 -11.22 -16.40 -5.16
C ARG A 710 -10.19 -16.79 -6.20
N ALA A 711 -10.29 -16.20 -7.40
CA ALA A 711 -9.53 -16.56 -8.60
C ALA A 711 -8.05 -16.19 -8.49
N THR A 712 -7.74 -15.16 -7.72
CA THR A 712 -6.40 -14.58 -7.57
C THR A 712 -6.04 -14.48 -6.09
N ALA A 713 -4.74 -14.39 -5.79
CA ALA A 713 -4.26 -14.01 -4.46
C ALA A 713 -4.53 -12.53 -4.13
N CYS A 714 -5.11 -11.75 -5.07
CA CYS A 714 -5.34 -10.33 -4.87
C CYS A 714 -6.46 -10.09 -3.86
N THR A 715 -6.14 -9.41 -2.77
CA THR A 715 -7.13 -8.88 -1.82
C THR A 715 -8.10 -7.89 -2.47
N CYS A 716 -7.73 -7.34 -3.63
CA CYS A 716 -8.53 -6.41 -4.42
C CYS A 716 -9.69 -7.07 -5.19
N GLU A 717 -9.73 -8.41 -5.32
CA GLU A 717 -10.76 -9.11 -6.10
C GLU A 717 -12.19 -8.79 -5.61
N VAL A 718 -12.32 -8.58 -4.29
CA VAL A 718 -13.59 -8.24 -3.62
C VAL A 718 -13.85 -6.72 -3.57
N GLN A 719 -12.87 -5.89 -3.95
CA GLN A 719 -13.00 -4.43 -3.94
C GLN A 719 -13.77 -3.88 -5.16
N LYS A 720 -14.20 -4.74 -6.11
CA LYS A 720 -15.14 -4.38 -7.19
C LYS A 720 -16.55 -4.14 -6.63
N THR A 721 -16.67 -3.10 -5.82
CA THR A 721 -17.87 -2.71 -5.10
C THR A 721 -18.61 -1.54 -5.73
N SER A 722 -18.15 -1.06 -6.89
CA SER A 722 -18.81 -0.01 -7.66
C SER A 722 -20.28 -0.39 -7.89
N PRO A 723 -21.23 0.46 -7.48
CA PRO A 723 -22.65 0.21 -7.68
C PRO A 723 -22.95 0.01 -9.16
N THR A 724 -23.76 -0.99 -9.49
CA THR A 724 -24.23 -1.23 -10.86
C THR A 724 -25.75 -1.10 -10.95
N LEU A 725 -26.25 -0.77 -12.14
CA LEU A 725 -27.70 -0.75 -12.39
C LEU A 725 -28.34 -2.10 -12.10
N SER A 726 -27.66 -3.21 -12.42
CA SER A 726 -28.14 -4.57 -12.14
C SER A 726 -28.33 -4.83 -10.64
N GLN A 727 -27.42 -4.34 -9.79
CA GLN A 727 -27.56 -4.45 -8.32
C GLN A 727 -28.79 -3.69 -7.81
N ALA A 728 -28.98 -2.44 -8.26
CA ALA A 728 -30.12 -1.63 -7.88
C ALA A 728 -31.44 -2.27 -8.34
N LEU A 729 -31.53 -2.72 -9.60
CA LEU A 729 -32.72 -3.39 -10.13
C LEU A 729 -33.03 -4.69 -9.39
N HIS A 730 -32.01 -5.44 -8.93
CA HIS A 730 -32.22 -6.67 -8.20
C HIS A 730 -32.83 -6.44 -6.80
N LEU A 731 -32.43 -5.37 -6.10
CA LEU A 731 -33.03 -5.01 -4.82
C LEU A 731 -34.45 -4.46 -4.98
N ILE A 732 -34.70 -3.68 -6.04
CA ILE A 732 -36.00 -3.01 -6.24
C ILE A 732 -37.07 -4.00 -6.74
N ASN A 733 -36.74 -4.82 -7.73
CA ASN A 733 -37.73 -5.61 -8.49
C ASN A 733 -37.68 -7.12 -8.22
N GLY A 734 -36.80 -7.59 -7.32
CA GLY A 734 -36.44 -9.01 -7.21
C GLY A 734 -37.08 -9.78 -6.04
N GLU A 735 -36.97 -11.11 -6.10
CA GLU A 735 -37.27 -12.01 -4.97
C GLU A 735 -36.41 -11.73 -3.72
N ALA A 736 -35.25 -11.10 -3.89
CA ALA A 736 -34.30 -10.81 -2.83
C ALA A 736 -34.84 -9.85 -1.75
N THR A 737 -35.85 -9.03 -2.06
CA THR A 737 -36.50 -8.13 -1.09
C THR A 737 -37.97 -8.50 -0.94
N SER A 738 -38.81 -8.20 -1.93
CA SER A 738 -40.27 -8.39 -1.87
C SER A 738 -40.65 -9.86 -1.61
N GLY A 739 -39.95 -10.81 -2.24
CA GLY A 739 -40.15 -12.24 -2.02
C GLY A 739 -39.83 -12.66 -0.59
N LYS A 740 -38.68 -12.21 -0.05
CA LYS A 740 -38.27 -12.50 1.34
C LYS A 740 -39.19 -11.84 2.36
N ILE A 741 -39.67 -10.62 2.13
CA ILE A 741 -40.64 -9.95 3.02
C ILE A 741 -41.93 -10.79 3.11
N ALA A 742 -42.48 -11.21 1.96
CA ALA A 742 -43.69 -12.02 1.90
C ALA A 742 -43.53 -13.41 2.55
N GLN A 743 -42.36 -14.05 2.38
CA GLN A 743 -42.06 -15.34 3.01
C GLN A 743 -41.88 -15.19 4.54
N GLY A 744 -41.18 -14.14 4.96
CA GLY A 744 -40.76 -13.91 6.32
C GLY A 744 -41.89 -13.58 7.28
N LYS A 745 -42.96 -12.93 6.80
CA LYS A 745 -44.14 -12.49 7.58
C LYS A 745 -43.81 -11.69 8.83
N VAL A 746 -42.79 -10.84 8.74
CA VAL A 746 -42.30 -10.03 9.88
C VAL A 746 -43.34 -9.01 10.29
N ILE A 747 -43.98 -8.33 9.33
CA ILE A 747 -44.97 -7.28 9.58
C ILE A 747 -46.19 -7.84 10.31
N GLU A 748 -46.70 -8.97 9.86
CA GLU A 748 -47.87 -9.63 10.45
C GLU A 748 -47.60 -10.08 11.89
N ARG A 749 -46.39 -10.57 12.17
CA ARG A 749 -45.96 -10.90 13.54
C ARG A 749 -45.85 -9.64 14.43
N LEU A 750 -45.28 -8.55 13.91
CA LEU A 750 -45.16 -7.30 14.65
C LEU A 750 -46.53 -6.72 14.99
N ILE A 751 -47.46 -6.67 14.04
CA ILE A 751 -48.84 -6.21 14.25
C ILE A 751 -49.56 -7.06 15.29
N THR A 752 -49.37 -8.39 15.25
CA THR A 752 -49.97 -9.30 16.23
C THR A 752 -49.43 -9.08 17.64
N THR A 753 -48.16 -8.69 17.75
CA THR A 753 -47.47 -8.51 19.05
C THR A 753 -47.72 -7.11 19.64
N ASN A 754 -47.77 -6.08 18.80
CA ASN A 754 -48.05 -4.71 19.20
C ASN A 754 -48.80 -3.96 18.07
N PRO A 755 -50.09 -3.61 18.25
CA PRO A 755 -50.87 -2.94 17.22
C PRO A 755 -50.53 -1.44 17.05
N ASP A 756 -49.69 -0.87 17.91
CA ASP A 756 -49.26 0.53 17.78
C ASP A 756 -48.32 0.70 16.58
N SER A 757 -48.79 1.43 15.56
CA SER A 757 -48.03 1.67 14.33
C SER A 757 -46.74 2.44 14.57
N VAL A 758 -46.67 3.30 15.59
CA VAL A 758 -45.46 4.05 15.97
C VAL A 758 -44.38 3.11 16.47
N ALA A 759 -44.76 2.17 17.34
CA ALA A 759 -43.85 1.15 17.85
C ALA A 759 -43.39 0.20 16.74
N ILE A 760 -44.26 -0.17 15.80
CA ILE A 760 -43.87 -1.02 14.66
C ILE A 760 -42.85 -0.31 13.76
N VAL A 761 -43.07 0.96 13.43
CA VAL A 761 -42.10 1.76 12.63
C VAL A 761 -40.74 1.79 13.31
N THR A 762 -40.73 2.06 14.61
CA THR A 762 -39.49 2.08 15.41
C THR A 762 -38.79 0.72 15.37
N ALA A 763 -39.53 -0.37 15.59
CA ALA A 763 -38.99 -1.72 15.54
C ALA A 763 -38.41 -2.09 14.15
N LEU A 764 -38.99 -1.60 13.06
CA LEU A 764 -38.46 -1.81 11.70
C LEU A 764 -37.15 -1.06 11.47
N TYR A 765 -37.04 0.17 11.97
CA TYR A 765 -35.81 0.97 11.91
C TYR A 765 -34.70 0.33 12.73
N GLU A 766 -34.98 -0.09 13.97
CA GLU A 766 -34.02 -0.79 14.82
C GLU A 766 -33.54 -2.09 14.16
N ARG A 767 -34.47 -2.86 13.59
CA ARG A 767 -34.18 -4.13 12.93
C ARG A 767 -33.34 -3.98 11.66
N CYS A 768 -33.60 -2.98 10.82
CA CYS A 768 -32.92 -2.82 9.53
C CYS A 768 -31.67 -1.94 9.63
N LEU A 769 -31.78 -0.85 10.37
CA LEU A 769 -30.78 0.23 10.40
C LEU A 769 -30.01 0.26 11.73
N GLY A 770 -30.49 -0.38 12.80
CA GLY A 770 -29.79 -0.37 14.09
C GLY A 770 -29.86 0.98 14.81
N ARG A 771 -30.90 1.77 14.55
CA ARG A 771 -31.19 3.06 15.18
C ARG A 771 -32.69 3.32 15.21
N ALA A 772 -33.13 4.28 16.02
CA ALA A 772 -34.48 4.80 15.95
C ALA A 772 -34.69 5.69 14.69
N PRO A 773 -35.94 5.85 14.21
CA PRO A 773 -36.25 6.82 13.16
C PRO A 773 -36.05 8.24 13.69
N ARG A 774 -35.51 9.13 12.85
CA ARG A 774 -35.37 10.55 13.18
C ARG A 774 -36.75 11.21 13.27
N PRO A 775 -36.91 12.32 14.02
CA PRO A 775 -38.20 13.01 14.14
C PRO A 775 -38.85 13.36 12.78
N GLU A 776 -38.05 13.79 11.79
CA GLU A 776 -38.55 14.05 10.44
C GLU A 776 -39.02 12.77 9.71
N GLU A 777 -38.28 11.66 9.85
CA GLU A 777 -38.61 10.37 9.24
C GLU A 777 -39.90 9.80 9.86
N GLN A 778 -39.98 9.85 11.20
CA GLN A 778 -41.13 9.38 11.96
C GLN A 778 -42.40 10.14 11.57
N SER A 779 -42.33 11.47 11.49
CA SER A 779 -43.48 12.31 11.14
C SER A 779 -43.96 12.04 9.72
N ALA A 780 -43.04 11.90 8.75
CA ALA A 780 -43.37 11.61 7.36
C ALA A 780 -44.02 10.24 7.19
N ILE A 781 -43.52 9.22 7.89
CA ILE A 781 -44.06 7.86 7.85
C ILE A 781 -45.42 7.78 8.52
N GLN A 782 -45.60 8.43 9.67
CA GLN A 782 -46.89 8.48 10.36
C GLN A 782 -47.97 9.14 9.48
N ALA A 783 -47.64 10.24 8.79
CA ALA A 783 -48.55 10.88 7.85
C ALA A 783 -48.94 9.92 6.71
N LYS A 784 -47.99 9.14 6.19
CA LYS A 784 -48.25 8.14 5.15
C LYS A 784 -49.13 6.99 5.65
N LEU A 785 -48.85 6.46 6.84
CA LEU A 785 -49.63 5.40 7.47
C LEU A 785 -51.08 5.84 7.75
N ALA A 786 -51.27 7.07 8.23
CA ALA A 786 -52.60 7.62 8.48
C ALA A 786 -53.43 7.81 7.20
N SER A 787 -52.77 7.97 6.04
CA SER A 787 -53.42 8.12 4.73
C SER A 787 -53.67 6.80 3.99
N SER A 788 -53.20 5.67 4.52
CA SER A 788 -53.34 4.36 3.88
C SER A 788 -54.62 3.64 4.32
N GLU A 789 -55.35 3.08 3.37
CA GLU A 789 -56.51 2.21 3.65
C GLU A 789 -56.08 0.82 4.16
N ASP A 790 -54.85 0.38 3.82
CA ASP A 790 -54.25 -0.88 4.27
C ASP A 790 -52.93 -0.62 5.03
N ALA A 791 -52.96 -0.83 6.34
CA ALA A 791 -51.80 -0.66 7.21
C ALA A 791 -50.71 -1.72 6.94
N ILE A 792 -51.09 -2.94 6.55
CA ILE A 792 -50.13 -4.01 6.26
C ILE A 792 -49.33 -3.66 5.01
N THR A 793 -50.01 -3.23 3.94
CA THR A 793 -49.36 -2.79 2.71
C THR A 793 -48.42 -1.62 2.97
N ALA A 794 -48.87 -0.58 3.69
CA ALA A 794 -48.01 0.58 3.97
C ALA A 794 -46.77 0.26 4.82
N LEU A 795 -46.89 -0.65 5.80
CA LEU A 795 -45.74 -1.13 6.59
C LEU A 795 -44.82 -2.05 5.77
N THR A 796 -45.37 -2.81 4.83
CA THR A 796 -44.62 -3.64 3.89
C THR A 796 -43.79 -2.76 2.94
N ASP A 797 -44.39 -1.68 2.42
CA ASP A 797 -43.70 -0.69 1.58
C ASP A 797 -42.59 0.02 2.35
N LEU A 798 -42.82 0.37 3.62
CA LEU A 798 -41.78 0.93 4.48
C LEU A 798 -40.62 -0.06 4.67
N PHE A 799 -40.93 -1.32 4.99
CA PHE A 799 -39.90 -2.34 5.18
C PHE A 799 -39.09 -2.54 3.90
N TRP A 800 -39.74 -2.63 2.75
CA TRP A 800 -39.09 -2.67 1.44
C TRP A 800 -38.21 -1.44 1.19
N ALA A 801 -38.68 -0.24 1.53
CA ALA A 801 -37.92 1.00 1.36
C ALA A 801 -36.67 1.04 2.24
N LEU A 802 -36.74 0.52 3.47
CA LEU A 802 -35.58 0.41 4.37
C LEU A 802 -34.52 -0.54 3.79
N LEU A 803 -34.91 -1.71 3.27
CA LEU A 803 -33.98 -2.67 2.65
C LEU A 803 -33.31 -2.13 1.38
N ASN A 804 -33.96 -1.20 0.68
CA ASN A 804 -33.44 -0.55 -0.52
C ASN A 804 -32.68 0.76 -0.22
N SER A 805 -32.60 1.16 1.05
CA SER A 805 -31.90 2.39 1.43
C SER A 805 -30.37 2.22 1.35
N ASN A 806 -29.67 3.33 1.06
CA ASN A 806 -28.21 3.36 1.14
C ASN A 806 -27.71 3.00 2.55
N GLU A 807 -28.45 3.38 3.60
CA GLU A 807 -28.05 3.08 4.97
C GLU A 807 -28.07 1.58 5.29
N PHE A 808 -28.96 0.82 4.66
CA PHE A 808 -28.99 -0.64 4.79
C PHE A 808 -27.83 -1.30 4.05
N VAL A 809 -27.58 -0.89 2.80
CA VAL A 809 -26.60 -1.52 1.89
C VAL A 809 -25.15 -1.16 2.24
N PHE A 810 -24.91 -0.08 2.97
CA PHE A 810 -23.58 0.41 3.32
C PHE A 810 -23.35 0.42 4.84
N ASN A 811 -22.16 -0.02 5.25
CA ASN A 811 -21.61 0.23 6.58
C ASN A 811 -20.96 1.63 6.60
N HIS A 812 -21.19 2.42 7.64
CA HIS A 812 -20.89 3.85 7.67
C HIS A 812 -20.27 4.31 8.97
#